data_AF-A0A1H2MXF1-F1
#
_entry.id   AF-A0A1H2MXF1-F1
#
_cell.length_a   1.000
_cell.length_b   1.000
_cell.length_c   1.000
_cell.angle_alpha   90.00
_cell.angle_beta   90.00
_cell.angle_gamma   90.00
#
_symmetry.space_group_name_H-M   'P 1'
#
loop_
_entity.id
_entity.type
_entity.pdbx_description
1 polymer ?
#
loop_
_entity_poly.entity_id
_entity_poly.type
_entity_poly.pdbx_seq_one_letter_code
_entity_poly.pdbx_strand_id
1 'polypeptide(L)'
;MTRTQEIRPDIDDGIDRKVLAQLRARFLQINQGRLQRAMEALSTRQQLVLKLLPLLLHVNHPLLPGYVSASTPAGLSGFEPDDASLAEVQRLTRSFVYKPRRGQGAAPLHGLFLMGSLGTVAQAEQSDMDLWLCHSPNLTAQELQDLRKKCDQLESWAATQGAEVHVFLVDPQRFTQGAREAQLTSDDCGTTQHYLLLDEFYRTAIWLGGRTPLWWLVPVYEETRYHDYCRTLLSKRFVRAEDVLDLGNLAHIPPEEFIGAGMWQLYKGIESPYKSVLKLLLTEVYASEHPKVECLALRFKRAVFEGRLDLDELDPYIVVYRRLEEYLSARGDQERLELIRRCLYLKVNKKVSRPPTRGRAKSWQRLLLERLTAEWGWHSRQLNVLDSRSQWKVRQVAAERRVLVNELTYSYRFLSQFARSAETGSSLNNRDLNVLGRRLYAAFERKAGKVEYINPGIAPDLAEDTLTLVQHPSPEAPNEYQWALFNGSLGAQEWSDFAPLKRSRELIELLAWCHRNGVIDSSTRLSLHPGSSDLTDFELSNLITSLQQSFPLPQPSVEETALLRASIPSQVLLLVNVGVDPLRQHSQMNVHMTTGRTDALGYSGVRENLVLTLDQVVLNSWNELQVSRHDGTDALLDCLRDLLNSLPIGGPQPQVQVRCYCRNRAQPIAERVDELLRDLLNTYAEGRQSRYLVQVRQHYHVLQLTPGQVSHAALGDLPALLEHLGAEQELYSPLHLDRHALDGDDLALILPMGRPQCIQVFYRLHETSGEAELTLLDERNALWRRRLPFRDEQSLLTPIHRFLQSLLYRRNAMLPLDGADNQPPLEILYYQLLPAAPLRAQRLERRPAPEAQVSHPFYDVQAIVEPGDGRQRHVTLYCNHREFSELEYGRELYRAVAQHILAQRAGGERYPCYITDLDLSAVLAGQQAQTVHYLHSKSGLEDALNTALQQV
;
A
#
# COMPACT_ATOMS: atom_id res chain seq x y z
N MET A 1 27.06 40.85 44.08
CA MET A 1 25.68 40.41 43.81
C MET A 1 24.83 41.64 43.57
N THR A 2 24.70 42.08 42.31
CA THR A 2 23.71 43.09 41.92
C THR A 2 22.34 42.44 41.98
N ARG A 3 21.46 42.92 42.85
CA ARG A 3 20.06 42.46 42.93
C ARG A 3 19.38 42.83 41.61
N THR A 4 19.23 41.89 40.69
CA THR A 4 18.31 42.02 39.55
C THR A 4 16.89 41.99 40.10
N GLN A 5 16.26 43.16 40.23
CA GLN A 5 14.87 43.27 40.65
C GLN A 5 13.94 42.85 39.52
N GLU A 6 12.90 42.11 39.89
CA GLU A 6 11.77 41.81 39.02
C GLU A 6 11.05 43.12 38.61
N ILE A 7 10.67 43.20 37.33
CA ILE A 7 9.92 44.32 36.78
C ILE A 7 8.44 43.93 36.68
N ARG A 8 7.55 44.66 37.38
CA ARG A 8 6.09 44.47 37.34
C ARG A 8 5.39 45.81 37.05
N PRO A 9 5.24 46.20 35.77
CA PRO A 9 4.60 47.46 35.43
C PRO A 9 3.07 47.33 35.51
N ASP A 10 2.43 48.22 36.26
CA ASP A 10 0.98 48.34 36.32
C ASP A 10 0.52 49.53 35.47
N ILE A 11 -0.37 49.29 34.51
CA ILE A 11 -0.86 50.33 33.60
C ILE A 11 -1.91 51.25 34.22
N ASP A 12 -2.60 50.76 35.26
CA ASP A 12 -3.65 51.47 35.97
C ASP A 12 -3.05 52.46 36.99
N ASP A 13 -1.90 52.12 37.59
CA ASP A 13 -1.11 52.99 38.48
C ASP A 13 -0.12 53.91 37.73
N GLY A 14 0.04 53.72 36.41
CA GLY A 14 0.92 54.49 35.54
C GLY A 14 2.30 53.84 35.30
N ILE A 15 2.76 53.89 34.04
CA ILE A 15 4.00 53.23 33.61
C ILE A 15 5.13 54.23 33.35
N ASP A 16 6.32 53.98 33.90
CA ASP A 16 7.54 54.71 33.53
C ASP A 16 8.13 54.16 32.22
N ARG A 17 8.38 55.05 31.24
CA ARG A 17 9.06 54.71 29.99
C ARG A 17 10.44 54.08 30.21
N LYS A 18 11.14 54.43 31.29
CA LYS A 18 12.43 53.83 31.64
C LYS A 18 12.29 52.34 31.95
N VAL A 19 11.20 51.95 32.60
CA VAL A 19 10.90 50.54 32.94
C VAL A 19 10.66 49.74 31.66
N LEU A 20 9.87 50.27 30.72
CA LEU A 20 9.65 49.64 29.40
C LEU A 20 10.94 49.54 28.59
N ALA A 21 11.80 50.57 28.62
CA ALA A 21 13.11 50.54 27.96
C ALA A 21 14.03 49.48 28.58
N GLN A 22 14.00 49.31 29.91
CA GLN A 22 14.77 48.27 30.60
C GLN A 22 14.27 46.86 30.23
N LEU A 23 12.97 46.63 30.14
CA LEU A 23 12.40 45.36 29.66
C LEU A 23 12.85 45.06 28.23
N ARG A 24 12.74 46.04 27.33
CA ARG A 24 13.22 45.92 25.95
C ARG A 24 14.72 45.57 25.91
N ALA A 25 15.53 46.21 26.75
CA ALA A 25 16.96 45.94 26.83
C ALA A 25 17.27 44.50 27.28
N ARG A 26 16.51 43.95 28.23
CA ARG A 26 16.66 42.54 28.66
C ARG A 26 16.37 41.55 27.51
N PHE A 27 15.30 41.77 26.77
CA PHE A 27 14.99 40.97 25.58
C PHE A 27 16.10 41.08 24.52
N LEU A 28 16.56 42.30 24.21
CA LEU A 28 17.62 42.51 23.22
C LEU A 28 18.96 41.90 23.64
N GLN A 29 19.27 41.87 24.95
CA GLN A 29 20.45 41.19 25.48
C GLN A 29 20.39 39.68 25.19
N ILE A 30 19.25 39.03 25.45
CA ILE A 30 19.07 37.61 25.13
C ILE A 30 19.15 37.38 23.63
N ASN A 31 18.50 38.24 22.83
CA ASN A 31 18.52 38.19 21.38
C ASN A 31 19.95 38.25 20.82
N GLN A 32 20.76 39.19 21.30
CA GLN A 32 22.15 39.35 20.89
C GLN A 32 22.99 38.13 21.27
N GLY A 33 22.82 37.60 22.48
CA GLY A 33 23.49 36.38 22.92
C GLY A 33 23.13 35.16 22.07
N ARG A 34 21.86 35.00 21.72
CA ARG A 34 21.40 33.92 20.82
C ARG A 34 21.90 34.10 19.39
N LEU A 35 21.93 35.32 18.86
CA LEU A 35 22.50 35.62 17.54
C LEU A 35 24.00 35.29 17.50
N GLN A 36 24.74 35.59 18.56
CA GLN A 36 26.15 35.22 18.67
C GLN A 36 26.32 33.69 18.68
N ARG A 37 25.54 32.97 19.50
CA ARG A 37 25.53 31.49 19.49
C ARG A 37 25.18 30.93 18.11
N ALA A 38 24.27 31.58 17.39
CA ALA A 38 23.91 31.20 16.04
C ALA A 38 25.10 31.29 15.09
N MET A 39 25.82 32.41 15.13
CA MET A 39 27.01 32.64 14.31
C MET A 39 28.14 31.64 14.61
N GLU A 40 28.34 31.25 15.87
CA GLU A 40 29.39 30.30 16.27
C GLU A 40 29.26 28.90 15.62
N ALA A 41 28.03 28.48 15.30
CA ALA A 41 27.75 27.18 14.71
C ALA A 41 27.64 27.20 13.18
N LEU A 42 27.53 28.38 12.56
CA LEU A 42 27.46 28.55 11.11
C LEU A 42 28.87 28.58 10.49
N SER A 43 29.01 28.04 9.28
CA SER A 43 30.21 28.23 8.47
C SER A 43 30.38 29.70 8.06
N THR A 44 31.60 30.13 7.68
CA THR A 44 31.87 31.53 7.29
C THR A 44 30.98 32.01 6.14
N ARG A 45 30.63 31.14 5.19
CA ARG A 45 29.72 31.49 4.07
C ARG A 45 28.28 31.65 4.54
N GLN A 46 27.81 30.78 5.44
CA GLN A 46 26.47 30.91 6.02
C GLN A 46 26.36 32.13 6.96
N GLN A 47 27.42 32.46 7.71
CA GLN A 47 27.49 33.69 8.50
C GLN A 47 27.35 34.93 7.60
N LEU A 48 28.00 34.92 6.44
CA LEU A 48 27.90 36.00 5.44
C LEU A 48 26.44 36.19 4.97
N VAL A 49 25.74 35.09 4.67
CA VAL A 49 24.31 35.13 4.30
C VAL A 49 23.50 35.78 5.42
N LEU A 50 23.57 35.25 6.64
CA LEU A 50 22.79 35.75 7.77
C LEU A 50 23.05 37.24 8.06
N LYS A 51 24.31 37.67 7.93
CA LYS A 51 24.71 39.07 8.12
C LYS A 51 24.16 40.00 7.04
N LEU A 52 24.14 39.57 5.78
CA LEU A 52 23.78 40.43 4.65
C LEU A 52 22.29 40.48 4.34
N LEU A 53 21.50 39.49 4.73
CA LEU A 53 20.05 39.46 4.46
C LEU A 53 19.30 40.74 4.86
N PRO A 54 19.49 41.32 6.06
CA PRO A 54 18.85 42.60 6.41
C PRO A 54 19.18 43.72 5.42
N LEU A 55 20.44 43.81 4.97
CA LEU A 55 20.91 44.81 4.01
C LEU A 55 20.32 44.55 2.61
N LEU A 56 20.31 43.31 2.14
CA LEU A 56 19.78 42.93 0.84
C LEU A 56 18.26 43.16 0.75
N LEU A 57 17.54 43.05 1.86
CA LEU A 57 16.12 43.44 1.94
C LEU A 57 15.94 44.96 2.07
N HIS A 58 16.85 45.65 2.74
CA HIS A 58 16.82 47.10 2.89
C HIS A 58 17.13 47.85 1.58
N VAL A 59 18.03 47.33 0.74
CA VAL A 59 18.46 47.98 -0.51
C VAL A 59 17.88 47.27 -1.73
N ASN A 60 17.32 48.02 -2.67
CA ASN A 60 16.95 47.51 -3.99
C ASN A 60 17.91 48.05 -5.05
N HIS A 61 18.82 47.23 -5.56
CA HIS A 61 19.85 47.68 -6.51
C HIS A 61 20.20 46.59 -7.54
N PRO A 62 20.32 46.90 -8.85
CA PRO A 62 20.56 45.92 -9.91
C PRO A 62 21.78 45.02 -9.75
N LEU A 63 22.78 45.47 -8.98
CA LEU A 63 24.02 44.72 -8.74
C LEU A 63 24.00 43.84 -7.47
N LEU A 64 22.88 43.84 -6.73
CA LEU A 64 22.74 43.04 -5.51
C LEU A 64 21.85 41.82 -5.77
N PRO A 65 22.08 40.69 -5.08
CA PRO A 65 21.15 39.58 -5.06
C PRO A 65 19.73 40.01 -4.69
N GLY A 66 18.73 39.40 -5.30
CA GLY A 66 17.31 39.69 -5.02
C GLY A 66 16.72 40.88 -5.80
N TYR A 67 17.44 41.48 -6.75
CA TYR A 67 16.88 42.55 -7.59
C TYR A 67 15.90 42.00 -8.64
N VAL A 68 14.67 42.49 -8.60
CA VAL A 68 13.62 42.14 -9.58
C VAL A 68 13.33 43.32 -10.50
N SER A 69 12.97 44.47 -9.93
CA SER A 69 12.60 45.68 -10.66
C SER A 69 12.94 46.93 -9.82
N ALA A 70 13.00 48.12 -10.44
CA ALA A 70 13.25 49.36 -9.69
C ALA A 70 12.13 49.69 -8.68
N SER A 71 10.92 49.19 -8.92
CA SER A 71 9.73 49.35 -8.06
C SER A 71 9.59 48.29 -6.97
N THR A 72 10.46 47.28 -6.94
CA THR A 72 10.38 46.21 -5.92
C THR A 72 10.46 46.80 -4.51
N PRO A 73 9.53 46.45 -3.60
CA PRO A 73 9.54 46.95 -2.23
C PRO A 73 10.86 46.66 -1.52
N ALA A 74 11.44 47.69 -0.91
CA ALA A 74 12.66 47.58 -0.11
C ALA A 74 12.72 48.66 0.96
N GLY A 75 13.55 48.38 1.96
CA GLY A 75 13.76 49.23 3.12
C GLY A 75 13.12 48.63 4.36
N LEU A 76 13.98 48.17 5.26
CA LEU A 76 13.65 47.66 6.58
C LEU A 76 13.54 48.82 7.58
N SER A 77 12.44 48.88 8.33
CA SER A 77 12.11 49.96 9.28
C SER A 77 13.22 50.19 10.31
N GLY A 78 13.75 51.41 10.42
CA GLY A 78 14.79 51.72 11.42
C GLY A 78 16.10 50.94 11.28
N PHE A 79 16.33 50.28 10.15
CA PHE A 79 17.60 49.59 9.87
C PHE A 79 18.57 50.55 9.16
N GLU A 80 19.78 50.64 9.70
CA GLU A 80 20.91 51.32 9.08
C GLU A 80 22.05 50.29 8.94
N PRO A 81 22.64 50.13 7.74
CA PRO A 81 23.73 49.18 7.55
C PRO A 81 24.99 49.69 8.25
N ASP A 82 25.65 48.82 9.02
CA ASP A 82 26.93 49.12 9.63
C ASP A 82 28.09 49.02 8.61
N ASP A 83 29.22 49.64 8.93
CA ASP A 83 30.42 49.65 8.08
C ASP A 83 30.88 48.23 7.72
N ALA A 84 30.72 47.29 8.66
CA ALA A 84 31.10 45.90 8.47
C ALA A 84 30.21 45.19 7.44
N SER A 85 28.91 45.47 7.39
CA SER A 85 27.98 44.91 6.40
C SER A 85 28.16 45.55 5.03
N LEU A 86 28.44 46.86 5.00
CA LEU A 86 28.80 47.57 3.77
C LEU A 86 30.09 47.02 3.15
N ALA A 87 31.12 46.76 3.96
CA ALA A 87 32.36 46.15 3.49
C ALA A 87 32.13 44.74 2.91
N GLU A 88 31.31 43.91 3.54
CA GLU A 88 31.00 42.57 3.01
C GLU A 88 30.20 42.65 1.71
N VAL A 89 29.23 43.56 1.59
CA VAL A 89 28.45 43.69 0.34
C VAL A 89 29.31 44.25 -0.81
N GLN A 90 30.28 45.13 -0.52
CA GLN A 90 31.26 45.60 -1.50
C GLN A 90 32.22 44.50 -1.97
N ARG A 91 32.49 43.49 -1.12
CA ARG A 91 33.26 42.31 -1.54
C ARG A 91 32.47 41.43 -2.50
N LEU A 92 31.15 41.33 -2.33
CA LEU A 92 30.26 40.67 -3.30
C LEU A 92 30.20 41.46 -4.62
N THR A 93 30.05 42.78 -4.54
CA THR A 93 29.92 43.66 -5.72
C THR A 93 30.76 44.93 -5.55
N ARG A 94 31.99 44.93 -6.10
CA ARG A 94 32.95 46.05 -5.94
C ARG A 94 32.45 47.39 -6.45
N SER A 95 31.59 47.40 -7.46
CA SER A 95 31.01 48.62 -8.04
C SER A 95 29.80 49.15 -7.28
N PHE A 96 29.35 48.47 -6.21
CA PHE A 96 28.23 48.92 -5.41
C PHE A 96 28.65 50.07 -4.47
N VAL A 97 27.90 51.16 -4.53
CA VAL A 97 28.03 52.29 -3.61
C VAL A 97 26.70 52.47 -2.89
N TYR A 98 26.72 52.32 -1.56
CA TYR A 98 25.53 52.53 -0.76
C TYR A 98 25.08 54.00 -0.82
N LYS A 99 23.79 54.19 -1.08
CA LYS A 99 23.14 55.49 -1.02
C LYS A 99 22.03 55.40 0.02
N PRO A 100 22.08 56.20 1.09
CA PRO A 100 20.99 56.25 2.06
C PRO A 100 19.66 56.56 1.37
N ARG A 101 18.59 55.92 1.82
CA ARG A 101 17.25 56.14 1.27
C ARG A 101 16.86 57.61 1.47
N ARG A 102 16.60 58.32 0.37
CA ARG A 102 16.16 59.73 0.39
C ARG A 102 14.63 59.78 0.33
N GLY A 103 13.97 60.17 1.42
CA GLY A 103 12.51 60.37 1.48
C GLY A 103 11.91 59.97 2.83
N GLN A 104 10.82 60.65 3.23
CA GLN A 104 10.11 60.45 4.51
C GLN A 104 9.02 59.36 4.44
N GLY A 105 8.95 58.57 3.38
CA GLY A 105 7.94 57.50 3.24
C GLY A 105 8.18 56.36 4.23
N ALA A 106 7.10 55.81 4.79
CA ALA A 106 7.18 54.65 5.68
C ALA A 106 7.89 53.47 4.98
N ALA A 107 8.78 52.79 5.71
CA ALA A 107 9.48 51.62 5.21
C ALA A 107 8.47 50.47 4.98
N PRO A 108 8.43 49.85 3.78
CA PRO A 108 7.46 48.81 3.45
C PRO A 108 7.71 47.50 4.20
N LEU A 109 8.94 47.28 4.69
CA LEU A 109 9.31 46.11 5.48
C LEU A 109 9.40 46.50 6.95
N HIS A 110 8.54 45.90 7.77
CA HIS A 110 8.39 46.23 9.18
C HIS A 110 9.39 45.51 10.06
N GLY A 111 9.66 44.22 9.85
CA GLY A 111 10.50 43.42 10.75
C GLY A 111 11.08 42.18 10.08
N LEU A 112 12.28 41.78 10.51
CA LEU A 112 12.93 40.55 10.06
C LEU A 112 13.32 39.70 11.27
N PHE A 113 12.84 38.47 11.30
CA PHE A 113 13.06 37.53 12.39
C PHE A 113 13.53 36.19 11.84
N LEU A 114 14.56 35.63 12.46
CA LEU A 114 15.00 34.25 12.23
C LEU A 114 14.37 33.36 13.30
N MET A 115 13.70 32.28 12.89
CA MET A 115 13.07 31.31 13.79
C MET A 115 13.75 29.95 13.75
N GLY A 116 13.32 29.06 14.66
CA GLY A 116 13.71 27.66 14.63
C GLY A 116 14.88 27.34 15.56
N SER A 117 15.76 26.43 15.14
CA SER A 117 16.84 25.91 15.99
C SER A 117 18.09 26.78 16.06
N LEU A 118 18.23 27.83 15.23
CA LEU A 118 19.40 28.70 15.26
C LEU A 118 19.52 29.45 16.60
N GLY A 119 20.75 29.57 17.10
CA GLY A 119 21.06 30.16 18.40
C GLY A 119 20.54 29.34 19.59
N THR A 120 20.23 28.05 19.38
CA THR A 120 19.79 27.12 20.43
C THR A 120 20.73 25.92 20.55
N VAL A 121 20.58 25.12 21.61
CA VAL A 121 21.39 23.93 21.86
C VAL A 121 21.21 22.91 20.74
N ALA A 122 20.04 22.91 20.10
CA ALA A 122 19.67 22.02 19.01
C ALA A 122 20.14 22.48 17.62
N GLN A 123 20.92 23.58 17.51
CA GLN A 123 21.48 24.02 16.23
C GLN A 123 22.56 23.05 15.74
N ALA A 124 22.34 22.48 14.56
CA ALA A 124 23.35 21.82 13.75
C ALA A 124 23.83 22.76 12.61
N GLU A 125 24.96 22.42 11.98
CA GLU A 125 25.52 23.18 10.84
C GLU A 125 24.59 23.19 9.61
N GLN A 126 23.80 22.12 9.46
CA GLN A 126 22.79 21.94 8.41
C GLN A 126 21.39 22.39 8.87
N SER A 127 21.28 23.30 9.84
CA SER A 127 19.96 23.81 10.24
C SER A 127 19.48 24.86 9.24
N ASP A 128 18.23 24.75 8.83
CA ASP A 128 17.57 25.69 7.92
C ASP A 128 17.34 27.05 8.59
N MET A 129 17.31 28.12 7.79
CA MET A 129 17.07 29.49 8.22
C MET A 129 15.66 29.94 7.83
N ASP A 130 14.70 29.71 8.72
CA ASP A 130 13.32 30.18 8.53
C ASP A 130 13.19 31.66 8.93
N LEU A 131 12.87 32.51 7.96
CA LEU A 131 12.78 33.96 8.14
C LEU A 131 11.35 34.46 8.03
N TRP A 132 10.89 35.18 9.04
CA TRP A 132 9.67 35.97 8.97
C TRP A 132 10.00 37.38 8.53
N LEU A 133 9.56 37.75 7.33
CA LEU A 133 9.61 39.10 6.81
C LEU A 133 8.23 39.75 7.00
N CYS A 134 8.11 40.50 8.09
CA CYS A 134 6.91 41.28 8.38
C CYS A 134 6.86 42.49 7.45
N HIS A 135 5.79 42.66 6.68
CA HIS A 135 5.64 43.77 5.73
C HIS A 135 4.42 44.65 6.05
N SER A 136 4.31 45.75 5.33
CA SER A 136 3.15 46.65 5.40
C SER A 136 1.90 45.98 4.83
N PRO A 137 0.73 46.07 5.51
CA PRO A 137 -0.54 45.59 4.97
C PRO A 137 -0.99 46.42 3.75
N ASN A 138 -0.38 47.59 3.52
CA ASN A 138 -0.73 48.48 2.42
C ASN A 138 0.00 48.16 1.10
N LEU A 139 0.78 47.08 1.03
CA LEU A 139 1.42 46.65 -0.22
C LEU A 139 0.35 46.14 -1.19
N THR A 140 0.42 46.59 -2.44
CA THR A 140 -0.43 46.09 -3.52
C THR A 140 -0.08 44.64 -3.88
N ALA A 141 -1.00 43.94 -4.55
CA ALA A 141 -0.75 42.56 -4.99
C ALA A 141 0.50 42.43 -5.89
N GLN A 142 0.76 43.43 -6.75
CA GLN A 142 1.96 43.45 -7.59
C GLN A 142 3.24 43.65 -6.77
N GLU A 143 3.22 44.55 -5.78
CA GLU A 143 4.35 44.77 -4.88
C GLU A 143 4.66 43.53 -4.04
N LEU A 144 3.63 42.82 -3.57
CA LEU A 144 3.79 41.53 -2.86
C LEU A 144 4.39 40.47 -3.77
N GLN A 145 3.96 40.39 -5.04
CA GLN A 145 4.53 39.45 -6.00
C GLN A 145 6.01 39.77 -6.29
N ASP A 146 6.35 41.04 -6.48
CA ASP A 146 7.75 41.47 -6.70
C ASP A 146 8.61 41.21 -5.46
N LEU A 147 8.08 41.46 -4.25
CA LEU A 147 8.76 41.13 -2.99
C LEU A 147 8.97 39.62 -2.84
N ARG A 148 7.98 38.79 -3.21
CA ARG A 148 8.12 37.33 -3.20
C ARG A 148 9.23 36.87 -4.14
N LYS A 149 9.23 37.36 -5.39
CA LYS A 149 10.30 37.07 -6.36
C LYS A 149 11.68 37.49 -5.84
N LYS A 150 11.77 38.64 -5.16
CA LYS A 150 13.00 39.08 -4.50
C LYS A 150 13.45 38.08 -3.43
N CYS A 151 12.53 37.58 -2.60
CA CYS A 151 12.83 36.57 -1.60
C CYS A 151 13.32 35.26 -2.26
N ASP A 152 12.60 34.74 -3.26
CA ASP A 152 12.99 33.50 -3.96
C ASP A 152 14.40 33.60 -4.58
N GLN A 153 14.77 34.77 -5.10
CA GLN A 153 16.13 35.04 -5.60
C GLN A 153 17.18 35.10 -4.48
N LEU A 154 16.83 35.63 -3.29
CA LEU A 154 17.72 35.64 -2.13
C LEU A 154 17.91 34.24 -1.56
N GLU A 155 16.88 33.41 -1.53
CA GLU A 155 16.96 32.00 -1.16
C GLU A 155 17.88 31.25 -2.13
N SER A 156 17.71 31.45 -3.44
CA SER A 156 18.58 30.89 -4.48
C SER A 156 20.03 31.32 -4.31
N TRP A 157 20.28 32.61 -4.02
CA TRP A 157 21.62 33.12 -3.74
C TRP A 157 22.22 32.49 -2.47
N ALA A 158 21.44 32.40 -1.39
CA ALA A 158 21.87 31.78 -0.14
C ALA A 158 22.26 30.30 -0.34
N ALA A 159 21.52 29.56 -1.16
CA ALA A 159 21.84 28.18 -1.51
C ALA A 159 23.23 28.06 -2.18
N THR A 160 23.62 29.02 -3.02
CA THR A 160 25.00 29.06 -3.60
C THR A 160 26.10 29.22 -2.55
N GLN A 161 25.75 29.74 -1.36
CA GLN A 161 26.65 29.90 -0.22
C GLN A 161 26.58 28.72 0.77
N GLY A 162 25.77 27.69 0.48
CA GLY A 162 25.55 26.55 1.38
C GLY A 162 24.63 26.85 2.56
N ALA A 163 23.80 27.89 2.46
CA ALA A 163 22.75 28.20 3.44
C ALA A 163 21.38 27.84 2.86
N GLU A 164 20.62 27.01 3.56
CA GLU A 164 19.21 26.76 3.25
C GLU A 164 18.37 27.83 3.96
N VAL A 165 17.74 28.71 3.18
CA VAL A 165 16.95 29.85 3.67
C VAL A 165 15.55 29.74 3.11
N HIS A 166 14.55 29.97 3.96
CA HIS A 166 13.14 30.02 3.58
C HIS A 166 12.52 31.30 4.14
N VAL A 167 11.97 32.16 3.27
CA VAL A 167 11.42 33.47 3.64
C VAL A 167 9.90 33.46 3.56
N PHE A 168 9.27 33.69 4.70
CA PHE A 168 7.83 33.76 4.86
C PHE A 168 7.40 35.23 4.97
N LEU A 169 6.57 35.68 4.03
CA LEU A 169 5.95 37.01 4.09
C LEU A 169 4.82 37.00 5.12
N VAL A 170 4.89 37.92 6.09
CA VAL A 170 3.90 38.02 7.16
C VAL A 170 3.26 39.40 7.16
N ASP A 171 1.94 39.43 7.05
CA ASP A 171 1.13 40.63 7.34
C ASP A 171 0.72 40.58 8.82
N PRO A 172 1.28 41.44 9.69
CA PRO A 172 0.98 41.42 11.12
C PRO A 172 -0.50 41.72 11.44
N GLN A 173 -1.17 42.55 10.63
CA GLN A 173 -2.56 42.91 10.85
C GLN A 173 -3.51 41.74 10.53
N ARG A 174 -3.22 40.97 9.48
CA ARG A 174 -3.98 39.76 9.18
C ARG A 174 -3.64 38.62 10.14
N PHE A 175 -2.36 38.49 10.51
CA PHE A 175 -1.90 37.45 11.43
C PHE A 175 -2.61 37.57 12.78
N THR A 176 -2.67 38.76 13.38
CA THR A 176 -3.38 39.00 14.67
C THR A 176 -4.88 38.67 14.65
N GLN A 177 -5.51 38.60 13.47
CA GLN A 177 -6.92 38.24 13.30
C GLN A 177 -7.13 36.73 13.08
N GLY A 178 -6.07 35.92 13.11
CA GLY A 178 -6.11 34.50 12.77
C GLY A 178 -6.30 34.22 11.28
N ALA A 179 -6.26 35.23 10.41
CA ALA A 179 -6.43 35.09 8.97
C ALA A 179 -5.10 34.68 8.29
N ARG A 180 -4.96 33.41 7.90
CA ARG A 180 -3.84 32.93 7.06
C ARG A 180 -4.24 32.81 5.60
N GLU A 181 -3.29 33.13 4.70
CA GLU A 181 -3.32 32.64 3.33
C GLU A 181 -2.73 31.23 3.30
N ALA A 182 -3.52 30.29 2.81
CA ALA A 182 -3.20 28.87 2.71
C ALA A 182 -2.13 28.62 1.63
N GLN A 183 -0.86 28.89 1.90
CA GLN A 183 0.27 28.40 1.10
C GLN A 183 1.49 28.08 1.99
N LEU A 184 1.33 27.06 2.82
CA LEU A 184 2.45 26.23 3.27
C LEU A 184 2.22 24.87 2.61
N THR A 185 3.01 24.60 1.56
CA THR A 185 3.08 23.43 0.67
C THR A 185 2.27 22.16 1.00
N SER A 186 1.56 21.69 -0.04
CA SER A 186 1.07 20.36 -0.43
C SER A 186 0.41 19.37 0.53
N ASP A 187 0.37 19.55 1.85
CA ASP A 187 -0.45 18.70 2.73
C ASP A 187 -1.17 19.57 3.78
N ASP A 188 -2.49 19.72 3.64
CA ASP A 188 -3.38 20.66 4.35
C ASP A 188 -3.37 20.56 5.90
N CYS A 189 -2.69 19.58 6.49
CA CYS A 189 -2.61 19.36 7.94
C CYS A 189 -1.85 20.45 8.72
N GLY A 190 -1.05 21.29 8.06
CA GLY A 190 -0.29 22.39 8.71
C GLY A 190 -1.07 23.69 8.89
N THR A 191 -2.27 23.79 8.32
CA THR A 191 -3.02 25.05 8.17
C THR A 191 -3.63 25.59 9.48
N THR A 192 -3.78 24.75 10.51
CA THR A 192 -4.48 25.09 11.77
C THR A 192 -3.58 25.54 12.94
N GLN A 193 -2.27 25.75 12.74
CA GLN A 193 -1.32 26.09 13.81
C GLN A 193 -1.00 27.61 13.87
N HIS A 194 -1.93 28.45 14.33
CA HIS A 194 -1.67 29.89 14.51
C HIS A 194 -0.98 30.19 15.85
N TYR A 195 -1.62 29.89 16.97
CA TYR A 195 -1.14 30.18 18.32
C TYR A 195 0.04 29.31 18.74
N LEU A 196 0.06 28.03 18.37
CA LEU A 196 1.21 27.16 18.67
C LEU A 196 2.47 27.57 17.88
N LEU A 197 2.28 28.08 16.66
CA LEU A 197 3.39 28.69 15.92
C LEU A 197 3.82 30.01 16.55
N LEU A 198 2.88 30.81 17.07
CA LEU A 198 3.18 32.05 17.78
C LEU A 198 3.93 31.80 19.11
N ASP A 199 3.57 30.75 19.85
CA ASP A 199 4.33 30.26 21.02
C ASP A 199 5.77 29.86 20.62
N GLU A 200 5.93 29.12 19.51
CA GLU A 200 7.24 28.82 18.93
C GLU A 200 8.00 30.09 18.51
N PHE A 201 7.34 31.06 17.86
CA PHE A 201 7.93 32.33 17.45
C PHE A 201 8.46 33.06 18.69
N TYR A 202 7.65 33.29 19.72
CA TYR A 202 8.07 34.09 20.86
C TYR A 202 9.21 33.47 21.68
N ARG A 203 9.31 32.14 21.73
CA ARG A 203 10.44 31.47 22.40
C ARG A 203 11.68 31.36 21.51
N THR A 204 11.55 31.23 20.18
CA THR A 204 12.69 30.93 19.28
C THR A 204 13.17 32.10 18.42
N ALA A 205 12.37 33.13 18.20
CA ALA A 205 12.73 34.19 17.26
C ALA A 205 13.99 34.95 17.68
N ILE A 206 14.86 35.21 16.70
CA ILE A 206 15.99 36.11 16.77
C ILE A 206 15.67 37.29 15.86
N TRP A 207 15.51 38.47 16.44
CA TRP A 207 15.35 39.73 15.71
C TRP A 207 16.66 40.09 15.00
N LEU A 208 16.58 40.27 13.68
CA LEU A 208 17.71 40.65 12.82
C LEU A 208 17.67 42.13 12.40
N GLY A 209 16.52 42.78 12.52
CA GLY A 209 16.34 44.20 12.18
C GLY A 209 14.87 44.56 12.04
N GLY A 210 14.56 45.86 11.99
CA GLY A 210 13.17 46.32 11.90
C GLY A 210 12.56 46.71 13.25
N ARG A 211 11.22 46.69 13.29
CA ARG A 211 10.42 46.85 14.50
C ARG A 211 10.55 45.62 15.41
N THR A 212 10.37 45.82 16.71
CA THR A 212 10.42 44.73 17.71
C THR A 212 9.00 44.31 18.15
N PRO A 213 8.75 43.05 18.56
CA PRO A 213 7.41 42.64 18.96
C PRO A 213 6.93 43.40 20.20
N LEU A 214 5.75 44.03 20.11
CA LEU A 214 5.10 44.78 21.20
C LEU A 214 4.79 43.87 22.39
N TRP A 215 4.54 42.59 22.13
CA TRP A 215 4.22 41.57 23.13
C TRP A 215 5.22 41.51 24.30
N TRP A 216 6.51 41.79 24.07
CA TRP A 216 7.52 41.83 25.14
C TRP A 216 7.30 42.92 26.20
N LEU A 217 6.47 43.92 25.90
CA LEU A 217 6.18 45.06 26.79
C LEU A 217 4.88 44.89 27.59
N VAL A 218 4.09 43.86 27.27
CA VAL A 218 2.84 43.53 27.99
C VAL A 218 3.15 42.51 29.07
N PRO A 219 2.84 42.70 30.36
CA PRO A 219 3.09 41.68 31.38
C PRO A 219 2.30 40.38 31.18
N VAL A 220 2.81 39.26 31.69
CA VAL A 220 2.14 37.94 31.58
C VAL A 220 0.75 37.94 32.25
N TYR A 221 0.57 38.69 33.34
CA TYR A 221 -0.73 38.82 34.01
C TYR A 221 -1.73 39.73 33.26
N GLU A 222 -1.27 40.45 32.23
CA GLU A 222 -2.10 41.29 31.36
C GLU A 222 -2.43 40.61 30.02
N GLU A 223 -2.05 39.35 29.84
CA GLU A 223 -2.21 38.64 28.57
C GLU A 223 -3.70 38.57 28.14
N THR A 224 -4.63 38.40 29.08
CA THR A 224 -6.07 38.42 28.80
C THR A 224 -6.62 39.81 28.43
N ARG A 225 -5.92 40.88 28.84
CA ARG A 225 -6.23 42.29 28.48
C ARG A 225 -5.28 42.84 27.42
N TYR A 226 -4.63 41.96 26.64
CA TYR A 226 -3.54 42.31 25.73
C TYR A 226 -3.87 43.48 24.80
N HIS A 227 -5.02 43.43 24.10
CA HIS A 227 -5.39 44.47 23.14
C HIS A 227 -5.59 45.83 23.79
N ASP A 228 -6.21 45.88 24.98
CA ASP A 228 -6.41 47.12 25.71
C ASP A 228 -5.09 47.69 26.23
N TYR A 229 -4.17 46.82 26.69
CA TYR A 229 -2.84 47.20 27.14
C TYR A 229 -2.01 47.77 25.98
N CYS A 230 -1.95 47.08 24.84
CA CYS A 230 -1.28 47.52 23.62
C CYS A 230 -1.83 48.86 23.11
N ARG A 231 -3.17 48.99 23.04
CA ARG A 231 -3.83 50.25 22.66
C ARG A 231 -3.42 51.39 23.59
N THR A 232 -3.32 51.13 24.89
CA THR A 232 -2.93 52.14 25.87
C THR A 232 -1.47 52.55 25.71
N LEU A 233 -0.55 51.59 25.52
CA LEU A 233 0.87 51.88 25.26
C LEU A 233 1.08 52.79 24.04
N LEU A 234 0.33 52.53 22.96
CA LEU A 234 0.44 53.27 21.70
C LEU A 234 -0.29 54.64 21.76
N SER A 235 -1.55 54.67 22.19
CA SER A 235 -2.37 55.90 22.22
C SER A 235 -1.85 56.94 23.20
N LYS A 236 -1.37 56.51 24.38
CA LYS A 236 -0.72 57.40 25.37
C LYS A 236 0.76 57.66 25.05
N ARG A 237 1.27 57.15 23.92
CA ARG A 237 2.65 57.34 23.44
C ARG A 237 3.71 56.91 24.46
N PHE A 238 3.48 55.82 25.19
CA PHE A 238 4.55 55.19 25.98
C PHE A 238 5.57 54.52 25.06
N VAL A 239 5.13 54.04 23.91
CA VAL A 239 5.94 53.45 22.85
C VAL A 239 5.51 54.03 21.50
N ARG A 240 6.44 54.14 20.55
CA ARG A 240 6.18 54.62 19.19
C ARG A 240 5.76 53.48 18.27
N ALA A 241 4.76 53.70 17.42
CA ALA A 241 4.24 52.67 16.51
C ALA A 241 5.28 52.24 15.46
N GLU A 242 6.20 53.12 15.10
CA GLU A 242 7.30 52.87 14.18
C GLU A 242 8.43 52.00 14.77
N ASP A 243 8.44 51.78 16.09
CA ASP A 243 9.47 50.97 16.79
C ASP A 243 8.98 49.53 17.09
N VAL A 244 7.67 49.29 17.00
CA VAL A 244 7.04 48.03 17.41
C VAL A 244 6.12 47.42 16.37
N LEU A 245 5.90 46.11 16.47
CA LEU A 245 4.95 45.35 15.68
C LEU A 245 4.10 44.46 16.58
N ASP A 246 2.84 44.25 16.20
CA ASP A 246 1.92 43.39 16.93
C ASP A 246 1.69 42.08 16.15
N LEU A 247 1.94 40.93 16.79
CA LEU A 247 1.68 39.59 16.24
C LEU A 247 0.62 38.83 17.06
N GLY A 248 0.05 39.45 18.10
CA GLY A 248 -1.01 38.86 18.92
C GLY A 248 -0.54 38.43 20.30
N ASN A 249 -1.35 37.60 20.94
CA ASN A 249 -1.16 37.13 22.31
C ASN A 249 -1.41 35.62 22.41
N LEU A 250 -1.10 35.05 23.57
CA LEU A 250 -1.25 33.63 23.88
C LEU A 250 -2.26 33.40 25.02
N ALA A 251 -3.23 34.31 25.22
CA ALA A 251 -4.18 34.23 26.32
C ALA A 251 -5.13 33.02 26.20
N HIS A 252 -5.46 32.64 24.97
CA HIS A 252 -6.35 31.52 24.67
C HIS A 252 -5.86 30.78 23.43
N ILE A 253 -5.79 29.45 23.52
CA ILE A 253 -5.48 28.57 22.38
C ILE A 253 -6.71 27.71 22.12
N PRO A 254 -7.31 27.79 20.91
CA PRO A 254 -8.40 26.92 20.50
C PRO A 254 -8.00 25.44 20.51
N PRO A 255 -8.89 24.52 20.94
CA PRO A 255 -8.60 23.10 20.99
C PRO A 255 -8.21 22.47 19.64
N GLU A 256 -8.69 23.03 18.52
CA GLU A 256 -8.38 22.55 17.16
C GLU A 256 -6.90 22.69 16.81
N GLU A 257 -6.18 23.63 17.41
CA GLU A 257 -4.74 23.81 17.21
C GLU A 257 -3.94 22.60 17.69
N PHE A 258 -4.32 22.00 18.83
CA PHE A 258 -3.60 20.84 19.35
C PHE A 258 -3.81 19.61 18.47
N ILE A 259 -5.01 19.45 17.90
CA ILE A 259 -5.33 18.34 17.00
C ILE A 259 -4.50 18.47 15.73
N GLY A 260 -4.54 19.63 15.07
CA GLY A 260 -3.77 19.83 13.84
C GLY A 260 -2.26 19.82 14.04
N ALA A 261 -1.76 20.42 15.13
CA ALA A 261 -0.35 20.32 15.51
C ALA A 261 0.09 18.89 15.79
N GLY A 262 -0.70 18.15 16.56
CA GLY A 262 -0.43 16.76 16.89
C GLY A 262 -0.42 15.87 15.64
N MET A 263 -1.41 16.03 14.75
CA MET A 263 -1.47 15.31 13.47
C MET A 263 -0.26 15.59 12.59
N TRP A 264 0.14 16.86 12.45
CA TRP A 264 1.33 17.23 11.68
C TRP A 264 2.61 16.63 12.26
N GLN A 265 2.78 16.66 13.59
CA GLN A 265 3.95 16.07 14.23
C GLN A 265 3.94 14.53 14.13
N LEU A 266 2.77 13.88 14.19
CA LEU A 266 2.66 12.45 13.94
C LEU A 266 3.03 12.10 12.50
N TYR A 267 2.54 12.85 11.52
CA TYR A 267 2.90 12.70 10.11
C TYR A 267 4.42 12.73 9.94
N LYS A 268 5.08 13.79 10.43
CA LYS A 268 6.54 13.93 10.35
C LYS A 268 7.26 12.88 11.20
N GLY A 269 6.63 12.43 12.29
CA GLY A 269 7.15 11.42 13.19
C GLY A 269 7.25 10.03 12.58
N ILE A 270 6.44 9.71 11.55
CA ILE A 270 6.54 8.42 10.83
C ILE A 270 7.88 8.31 10.09
N GLU A 271 8.42 9.41 9.56
CA GLU A 271 9.67 9.44 8.79
C GLU A 271 10.89 9.91 9.59
N SER A 272 10.67 10.70 10.64
CA SER A 272 11.73 11.32 11.45
C SER A 272 11.35 11.38 12.93
N PRO A 273 11.17 10.21 13.57
CA PRO A 273 10.52 10.11 14.88
C PRO A 273 11.23 10.91 15.98
N TYR A 274 12.56 10.84 16.08
CA TYR A 274 13.32 11.59 17.10
C TYR A 274 13.16 13.12 16.99
N LYS A 275 12.93 13.66 15.80
CA LYS A 275 12.75 15.10 15.61
C LYS A 275 11.36 15.55 16.05
N SER A 276 10.34 14.74 15.81
CA SER A 276 8.93 15.10 16.04
C SER A 276 8.44 14.79 17.44
N VAL A 277 8.97 13.76 18.11
CA VAL A 277 8.50 13.32 19.44
C VAL A 277 8.51 14.46 20.46
N LEU A 278 9.56 15.29 20.54
CA LEU A 278 9.60 16.40 21.50
C LEU A 278 8.45 17.40 21.30
N LYS A 279 8.14 17.76 20.05
CA LYS A 279 7.04 18.68 19.72
C LYS A 279 5.67 18.02 19.91
N LEU A 280 5.57 16.73 19.60
CA LEU A 280 4.36 15.93 19.77
C LEU A 280 3.96 15.83 21.25
N LEU A 281 4.91 15.49 22.13
CA LEU A 281 4.64 15.45 23.57
C LEU A 281 4.35 16.85 24.13
N LEU A 282 5.00 17.91 23.63
CA LEU A 282 4.66 19.26 24.06
C LEU A 282 3.20 19.60 23.72
N THR A 283 2.74 19.17 22.56
CA THR A 283 1.34 19.33 22.15
C THR A 283 0.40 18.53 23.06
N GLU A 284 0.78 17.31 23.47
CA GLU A 284 0.05 16.53 24.47
C GLU A 284 -0.04 17.26 25.83
N VAL A 285 1.06 17.84 26.31
CA VAL A 285 1.06 18.63 27.55
C VAL A 285 0.04 19.75 27.44
N TYR A 286 0.12 20.56 26.39
CA TYR A 286 -0.80 21.68 26.19
C TYR A 286 -2.26 21.23 26.07
N ALA A 287 -2.53 20.17 25.30
CA ALA A 287 -3.88 19.63 25.15
C ALA A 287 -4.45 19.14 26.50
N SER A 288 -3.63 18.51 27.34
CA SER A 288 -4.06 18.01 28.65
C SER A 288 -4.35 19.11 29.67
N GLU A 289 -3.89 20.34 29.43
CA GLU A 289 -4.11 21.51 30.28
C GLU A 289 -5.24 22.40 29.77
N HIS A 290 -5.77 22.12 28.57
CA HIS A 290 -6.87 22.87 27.99
C HIS A 290 -8.10 22.86 28.93
N PRO A 291 -8.75 24.01 29.18
CA PRO A 291 -8.55 25.32 28.52
C PRO A 291 -7.50 26.24 29.16
N LYS A 292 -6.87 25.84 30.28
CA LYS A 292 -5.91 26.66 31.03
C LYS A 292 -4.48 26.28 30.70
N VAL A 293 -4.11 26.45 29.43
CA VAL A 293 -2.80 26.06 28.91
C VAL A 293 -1.70 26.99 29.41
N GLU A 294 -0.60 26.43 29.90
CA GLU A 294 0.57 27.21 30.27
C GLU A 294 1.62 27.21 29.14
N CYS A 295 1.49 28.17 28.22
CA CYS A 295 2.38 28.34 27.07
C CYS A 295 3.83 28.61 27.50
N LEU A 296 4.79 27.95 26.84
CA LEU A 296 6.21 28.10 27.15
C LEU A 296 6.74 29.50 26.89
N ALA A 297 6.23 30.21 25.88
CA ALA A 297 6.60 31.59 25.64
C ALA A 297 6.23 32.49 26.83
N LEU A 298 5.09 32.25 27.50
CA LEU A 298 4.71 33.01 28.70
C LEU A 298 5.63 32.71 29.89
N ARG A 299 6.06 31.46 30.06
CA ARG A 299 7.09 31.09 31.05
C ARG A 299 8.43 31.77 30.76
N PHE A 300 8.86 31.74 29.49
CA PHE A 300 10.08 32.42 29.02
C PHE A 300 9.99 33.92 29.33
N LYS A 301 8.90 34.57 28.93
CA LYS A 301 8.65 36.00 29.18
C LYS A 301 8.69 36.34 30.66
N ARG A 302 8.06 35.51 31.51
CA ARG A 302 8.09 35.68 32.96
C ARG A 302 9.53 35.69 33.50
N ALA A 303 10.38 34.76 33.06
CA ALA A 303 11.78 34.73 33.46
C ALA A 303 12.55 36.01 33.06
N VAL A 304 12.27 36.58 31.88
CA VAL A 304 12.85 37.87 31.44
C VAL A 304 12.42 39.03 32.34
N PHE A 305 11.13 39.08 32.72
CA PHE A 305 10.58 40.08 33.63
C PHE A 305 11.20 39.96 35.05
N GLU A 306 11.46 38.74 35.49
CA GLU A 306 12.15 38.43 36.75
C GLU A 306 13.68 38.67 36.69
N GLY A 307 14.23 38.94 35.50
CA GLY A 307 15.65 39.22 35.31
C GLY A 307 16.54 37.98 35.30
N ARG A 308 15.96 36.79 35.11
CA ARG A 308 16.69 35.55 34.80
C ARG A 308 17.00 35.54 33.31
N LEU A 309 18.22 35.94 32.95
CA LEU A 309 18.66 36.12 31.55
C LEU A 309 19.74 35.11 31.12
N ASP A 310 19.94 34.03 31.89
CA ASP A 310 20.90 32.99 31.53
C ASP A 310 20.47 32.27 30.24
N LEU A 311 21.38 32.20 29.28
CA LEU A 311 21.07 31.66 27.95
C LEU A 311 20.98 30.14 27.91
N ASP A 312 21.59 29.42 28.86
CA ASP A 312 21.46 27.95 28.94
C ASP A 312 20.10 27.58 29.52
N GLU A 313 19.66 28.28 30.57
CA GLU A 313 18.34 28.09 31.19
C GLU A 313 17.18 28.51 30.28
N LEU A 314 17.36 29.63 29.57
CA LEU A 314 16.37 30.14 28.62
C LEU A 314 16.46 29.48 27.24
N ASP A 315 17.35 28.52 27.01
CA ASP A 315 17.43 27.89 25.71
C ASP A 315 16.08 27.25 25.31
N PRO A 316 15.52 27.55 24.12
CA PRO A 316 14.17 27.11 23.76
C PRO A 316 13.95 25.61 23.80
N TYR A 317 14.98 24.78 23.53
CA TYR A 317 14.87 23.33 23.61
C TYR A 317 15.03 22.81 25.04
N ILE A 318 15.79 23.51 25.88
CA ILE A 318 15.90 23.20 27.32
C ILE A 318 14.59 23.50 28.04
N VAL A 319 13.96 24.65 27.74
CA VAL A 319 12.65 25.01 28.30
C VAL A 319 11.58 23.97 27.91
N VAL A 320 11.58 23.51 26.66
CA VAL A 320 10.72 22.39 26.22
C VAL A 320 11.03 21.13 27.01
N TYR A 321 12.29 20.72 27.08
CA TYR A 321 12.70 19.52 27.81
C TYR A 321 12.25 19.54 29.29
N ARG A 322 12.52 20.65 30.01
CA ARG A 322 12.15 20.78 31.42
C ARG A 322 10.65 20.71 31.63
N ARG A 323 9.86 21.30 30.73
CA ARG A 323 8.40 21.18 30.78
C ARG A 323 7.92 19.74 30.63
N LEU A 324 8.50 19.00 29.70
CA LEU A 324 8.18 17.59 29.50
C LEU A 324 8.66 16.74 30.68
N GLU A 325 9.83 17.04 31.25
CA GLU A 325 10.36 16.39 32.44
C GLU A 325 9.43 16.58 33.65
N GLU A 326 8.97 17.80 33.93
CA GLU A 326 7.97 18.09 34.96
C GLU A 326 6.70 17.25 34.75
N TYR A 327 6.17 17.26 33.53
CA TYR A 327 4.92 16.61 33.16
C TYR A 327 4.96 15.08 33.30
N LEU A 328 6.04 14.45 32.85
CA LEU A 328 6.22 13.00 32.88
C LEU A 328 6.62 12.52 34.28
N SER A 329 7.45 13.29 35.00
CA SER A 329 7.82 12.96 36.37
C SER A 329 6.62 13.02 37.31
N ALA A 330 5.74 14.01 37.16
CA ALA A 330 4.51 14.10 37.94
C ALA A 330 3.55 12.90 37.74
N ARG A 331 3.67 12.21 36.60
CA ARG A 331 2.90 10.98 36.29
C ARG A 331 3.65 9.69 36.59
N GLY A 332 4.93 9.77 36.99
CA GLY A 332 5.78 8.60 37.19
C GLY A 332 6.18 7.88 35.90
N ASP A 333 6.08 8.53 34.73
CA ASP A 333 6.33 7.91 33.43
C ASP A 333 7.82 7.98 33.03
N GLN A 334 8.61 7.10 33.63
CA GLN A 334 10.07 7.08 33.47
C GLN A 334 10.51 6.63 32.06
N GLU A 335 9.75 5.74 31.41
CA GLU A 335 10.11 5.25 30.07
C GLU A 335 10.00 6.35 29.02
N ARG A 336 8.91 7.12 29.03
CA ARG A 336 8.72 8.28 28.14
C ARG A 336 9.70 9.41 28.49
N LEU A 337 10.02 9.59 29.77
CA LEU A 337 11.04 10.56 30.20
C LEU A 337 12.41 10.22 29.63
N GLU A 338 12.81 8.95 29.69
CA GLU A 338 14.06 8.51 29.09
C GLU A 338 14.05 8.61 27.55
N LEU A 339 12.89 8.43 26.91
CA LEU A 339 12.74 8.68 25.48
C LEU A 339 13.01 10.15 25.13
N ILE A 340 12.41 11.12 25.83
CA ILE A 340 12.63 12.55 25.50
C ILE A 340 14.08 12.99 25.73
N ARG A 341 14.76 12.42 26.74
CA ARG A 341 16.19 12.66 26.99
C ARG A 341 17.04 12.19 25.82
N ARG A 342 16.78 10.97 25.31
CA ARG A 342 17.42 10.44 24.10
C ARG A 342 17.10 11.28 22.87
N CYS A 343 15.84 11.68 22.66
CA CYS A 343 15.45 12.56 21.56
C CYS A 343 16.22 13.89 21.59
N LEU A 344 16.31 14.55 22.75
CA LEU A 344 17.08 15.78 22.91
C LEU A 344 18.56 15.56 22.64
N TYR A 345 19.17 14.54 23.24
CA TYR A 345 20.59 14.23 23.05
C TYR A 345 20.94 13.98 21.58
N LEU A 346 20.14 13.15 20.91
CA LEU A 346 20.32 12.83 19.48
C LEU A 346 20.03 14.03 18.57
N LYS A 347 19.12 14.93 18.96
CA LYS A 347 18.84 16.18 18.23
C LYS A 347 20.01 17.17 18.32
N VAL A 348 20.65 17.29 19.48
CA VAL A 348 21.83 18.16 19.67
C VAL A 348 23.07 17.59 18.95
N ASN A 349 23.20 16.26 18.90
CA ASN A 349 24.22 15.56 18.11
C ASN A 349 25.68 15.98 18.43
N LYS A 350 25.98 16.28 19.71
CA LYS A 350 27.37 16.48 20.19
C LYS A 350 27.79 15.26 21.00
N LYS A 351 28.85 14.59 20.53
CA LYS A 351 29.33 13.33 21.11
C LYS A 351 30.06 13.55 22.44
N VAL A 352 29.38 13.29 23.56
CA VAL A 352 29.93 13.47 24.92
C VAL A 352 30.91 12.36 25.29
N SER A 353 30.70 11.12 24.80
CA SER A 353 31.57 9.98 25.09
C SER A 353 33.00 10.12 24.58
N ARG A 354 33.19 10.92 23.53
CA ARG A 354 34.50 11.13 22.89
C ARG A 354 35.19 12.33 23.53
N PRO A 355 36.49 12.27 23.83
CA PRO A 355 37.22 13.43 24.32
C PRO A 355 37.20 14.56 23.26
N PRO A 356 37.28 15.84 23.68
CA PRO A 356 37.44 16.95 22.73
C PRO A 356 38.69 16.75 21.87
N THR A 357 38.65 17.23 20.62
CA THR A 357 39.85 17.25 19.77
C THR A 357 40.97 18.05 20.46
N ARG A 358 42.17 17.48 20.55
CA ARG A 358 43.33 18.14 21.21
C ARG A 358 43.53 19.56 20.67
N GLY A 359 43.61 20.53 21.57
CA GLY A 359 43.83 21.94 21.25
C GLY A 359 42.58 22.75 20.90
N ARG A 360 41.37 22.16 20.88
CA ARG A 360 40.11 22.90 20.70
C ARG A 360 39.32 22.99 22.01
N ALA A 361 38.81 24.18 22.31
CA ALA A 361 37.88 24.39 23.42
C ALA A 361 36.57 23.62 23.19
N LYS A 362 35.92 23.17 24.27
CA LYS A 362 34.58 22.57 24.19
C LYS A 362 33.58 23.63 23.76
N SER A 363 32.66 23.31 22.86
CA SER A 363 31.54 24.20 22.55
C SER A 363 30.60 24.33 23.75
N TRP A 364 29.89 25.45 23.85
CA TRP A 364 28.92 25.68 24.92
C TRP A 364 27.82 24.59 24.94
N GLN A 365 27.37 24.13 23.77
CA GLN A 365 26.40 23.03 23.62
C GLN A 365 26.89 21.74 24.28
N ARG A 366 28.19 21.42 24.11
CA ARG A 366 28.79 20.22 24.70
C ARG A 366 28.86 20.35 26.22
N LEU A 367 29.23 21.51 26.75
CA LEU A 367 29.27 21.75 28.20
C LEU A 367 27.88 21.62 28.84
N LEU A 368 26.85 22.12 28.15
CA LEU A 368 25.46 21.98 28.59
C LEU A 368 24.99 20.52 28.57
N LEU A 369 25.31 19.76 27.52
CA LEU A 369 25.00 18.32 27.48
C LEU A 369 25.77 17.51 28.54
N GLU A 370 27.02 17.84 28.82
CA GLU A 370 27.79 17.20 29.91
C GLU A 370 27.11 17.42 31.26
N ARG A 371 26.53 18.61 31.51
CA ARG A 371 25.74 18.90 32.71
C ARG A 371 24.45 18.09 32.76
N LEU A 372 23.67 18.09 31.67
CA LEU A 372 22.39 17.38 31.58
C LEU A 372 22.56 15.86 31.72
N THR A 373 23.53 15.27 31.03
CA THR A 373 23.76 13.82 31.09
C THR A 373 24.23 13.35 32.46
N ALA A 374 24.96 14.21 33.19
CA ALA A 374 25.29 13.95 34.59
C ALA A 374 24.05 14.01 35.49
N GLU A 375 23.17 15.00 35.28
CA GLU A 375 21.90 15.14 36.01
C GLU A 375 20.96 13.96 35.77
N TRP A 376 20.90 13.43 34.55
CA TRP A 376 20.11 12.25 34.21
C TRP A 376 20.68 10.94 34.79
N GLY A 377 21.91 10.95 35.31
CA GLY A 377 22.58 9.74 35.79
C GLY A 377 23.01 8.80 34.66
N TRP A 378 23.25 9.32 33.45
CA TRP A 378 23.68 8.50 32.33
C TRP A 378 25.13 8.04 32.47
N HIS A 379 25.34 6.75 32.28
CA HIS A 379 26.66 6.13 32.38
C HIS A 379 27.39 6.17 31.03
N SER A 380 28.72 6.03 31.04
CA SER A 380 29.54 6.04 29.81
C SER A 380 29.08 5.02 28.77
N ARG A 381 28.53 3.86 29.19
CA ARG A 381 28.00 2.84 28.28
C ARG A 381 26.86 3.37 27.42
N GLN A 382 25.90 4.06 28.03
CA GLN A 382 24.76 4.62 27.32
C GLN A 382 25.18 5.72 26.34
N LEU A 383 26.07 6.61 26.78
CA LEU A 383 26.64 7.65 25.92
C LEU A 383 27.39 7.06 24.71
N ASN A 384 28.18 6.00 24.93
CA ASN A 384 28.87 5.30 23.85
C ASN A 384 27.90 4.74 22.81
N VAL A 385 26.77 4.15 23.24
CA VAL A 385 25.74 3.62 22.34
C VAL A 385 25.09 4.76 21.56
N LEU A 386 24.65 5.85 22.21
CA LEU A 386 24.01 6.97 21.51
C LEU A 386 24.96 7.67 20.52
N ASP A 387 26.24 7.84 20.90
CA ASP A 387 27.26 8.48 20.05
C ASP A 387 27.72 7.61 18.86
N SER A 388 27.44 6.31 18.91
CA SER A 388 27.65 5.35 17.83
C SER A 388 26.40 5.14 16.96
N ARG A 389 25.43 6.06 16.96
CA ARG A 389 24.23 6.00 16.10
C ARG A 389 24.50 5.68 14.62
N SER A 390 25.61 6.18 14.07
CA SER A 390 26.02 5.88 12.69
C SER A 390 26.47 4.42 12.46
N GLN A 391 26.66 3.66 13.53
CA GLN A 391 27.05 2.24 13.53
C GLN A 391 25.92 1.36 14.07
N TRP A 392 24.73 1.92 14.33
CA TRP A 392 23.59 1.14 14.79
C TRP A 392 23.13 0.21 13.69
N LYS A 393 23.11 -1.08 14.01
CA LYS A 393 22.58 -2.14 13.14
C LYS A 393 21.23 -2.65 13.67
N VAL A 394 20.69 -3.66 13.00
CA VAL A 394 19.34 -4.22 13.19
C VAL A 394 18.92 -4.33 14.66
N ARG A 395 19.75 -4.91 15.53
CA ARG A 395 19.39 -5.15 16.94
C ARG A 395 19.12 -3.86 17.71
N GLN A 396 20.01 -2.87 17.58
CA GLN A 396 19.86 -1.59 18.25
C GLN A 396 18.66 -0.82 17.67
N VAL A 397 18.52 -0.82 16.34
CA VAL A 397 17.39 -0.15 15.67
C VAL A 397 16.05 -0.76 16.06
N ALA A 398 15.94 -2.08 16.18
CA ALA A 398 14.72 -2.74 16.60
C ALA A 398 14.31 -2.36 18.04
N ALA A 399 15.28 -2.24 18.95
CA ALA A 399 15.03 -1.79 20.33
C ALA A 399 14.52 -0.34 20.37
N GLU A 400 15.17 0.57 19.65
CA GLU A 400 14.76 1.97 19.56
C GLU A 400 13.40 2.14 18.88
N ARG A 401 13.16 1.38 17.79
CA ARG A 401 11.88 1.37 17.06
C ARG A 401 10.73 1.05 17.98
N ARG A 402 10.87 0.04 18.84
CA ARG A 402 9.80 -0.37 19.76
C ARG A 402 9.33 0.79 20.63
N VAL A 403 10.27 1.55 21.20
CA VAL A 403 9.94 2.69 22.06
C VAL A 403 9.30 3.81 21.25
N LEU A 404 9.85 4.15 20.09
CA LEU A 404 9.32 5.23 19.24
C LEU A 404 7.93 4.93 18.69
N VAL A 405 7.70 3.71 18.19
CA VAL A 405 6.39 3.29 17.66
C VAL A 405 5.34 3.27 18.76
N ASN A 406 5.70 2.82 19.97
CA ASN A 406 4.81 2.88 21.12
C ASN A 406 4.40 4.33 21.43
N GLU A 407 5.35 5.27 21.41
CA GLU A 407 5.06 6.69 21.63
C GLU A 407 4.14 7.27 20.55
N LEU A 408 4.46 7.08 19.26
CA LEU A 408 3.62 7.58 18.17
C LEU A 408 2.19 7.00 18.23
N THR A 409 2.06 5.71 18.54
CA THR A 409 0.76 5.05 18.70
C THR A 409 -0.01 5.60 19.90
N TYR A 410 0.68 5.85 21.01
CA TYR A 410 0.10 6.46 22.20
C TYR A 410 -0.40 7.88 21.90
N SER A 411 0.43 8.73 21.31
CA SER A 411 0.03 10.10 20.98
C SER A 411 -1.15 10.14 19.99
N TYR A 412 -1.20 9.23 19.02
CA TYR A 412 -2.37 9.09 18.13
C TYR A 412 -3.65 8.76 18.89
N ARG A 413 -3.60 7.81 19.83
CA ARG A 413 -4.76 7.45 20.67
C ARG A 413 -5.18 8.63 21.55
N PHE A 414 -4.22 9.33 22.15
CA PHE A 414 -4.47 10.52 22.95
C PHE A 414 -5.18 11.60 22.13
N LEU A 415 -4.65 11.98 20.96
CA LEU A 415 -5.26 12.99 20.09
C LEU A 415 -6.66 12.58 19.62
N SER A 416 -6.84 11.30 19.28
CA SER A 416 -8.15 10.74 18.89
C SER A 416 -9.17 10.75 20.04
N GLN A 417 -8.71 10.62 21.29
CA GLN A 417 -9.57 10.74 22.47
C GLN A 417 -9.89 12.21 22.75
N PHE A 418 -8.89 13.09 22.70
CA PHE A 418 -9.05 14.52 22.92
C PHE A 418 -10.05 15.14 21.91
N ALA A 419 -9.90 14.83 20.63
CA ALA A 419 -10.80 15.29 19.56
C ALA A 419 -12.27 14.87 19.78
N ARG A 420 -12.50 13.68 20.36
CA ARG A 420 -13.85 13.21 20.70
C ARG A 420 -14.42 13.92 21.93
N SER A 421 -13.59 14.24 22.92
CA SER A 421 -14.02 14.88 24.17
C SER A 421 -14.27 16.38 24.08
N ALA A 422 -13.58 17.07 23.17
CA ALA A 422 -13.62 18.52 23.08
C ALA A 422 -14.81 19.08 22.27
N GLU A 423 -15.77 18.24 21.85
CA GLU A 423 -16.89 18.59 20.95
C GLU A 423 -16.48 19.33 19.65
N THR A 424 -15.19 19.30 19.28
CA THR A 424 -14.59 19.93 18.09
C THR A 424 -14.88 19.16 16.80
N GLY A 425 -16.05 18.51 16.75
CA GLY A 425 -16.49 17.57 15.71
C GLY A 425 -16.79 18.24 14.37
N SER A 426 -15.76 18.72 13.67
CA SER A 426 -15.84 18.90 12.22
C SER A 426 -15.66 17.53 11.54
N SER A 427 -16.42 17.26 10.49
CA SER A 427 -16.28 16.05 9.65
C SER A 427 -14.87 15.91 9.07
N LEU A 428 -14.19 17.04 8.84
CA LEU A 428 -12.84 17.13 8.29
C LEU A 428 -11.78 16.54 9.25
N ASN A 429 -11.82 16.87 10.54
CA ASN A 429 -10.86 16.36 11.53
C ASN A 429 -10.93 14.82 11.68
N ASN A 430 -12.13 14.23 11.55
CA ASN A 430 -12.31 12.78 11.64
C ASN A 430 -11.75 12.04 10.42
N ARG A 431 -11.89 12.62 9.22
CA ARG A 431 -11.30 12.05 8.00
C ARG A 431 -9.77 12.02 8.13
N ASP A 432 -9.16 13.12 8.55
CA ASP A 432 -7.71 13.25 8.62
C ASP A 432 -7.10 12.34 9.69
N LEU A 433 -7.77 12.21 10.85
CA LEU A 433 -7.39 11.25 11.88
C LEU A 433 -7.48 9.79 11.40
N ASN A 434 -8.45 9.46 10.54
CA ASN A 434 -8.56 8.11 9.96
C ASN A 434 -7.46 7.85 8.93
N VAL A 435 -7.15 8.82 8.07
CA VAL A 435 -6.03 8.74 7.11
C VAL A 435 -4.71 8.54 7.86
N LEU A 436 -4.46 9.35 8.90
CA LEU A 436 -3.26 9.24 9.72
C LEU A 436 -3.19 7.88 10.44
N GLY A 437 -4.32 7.40 10.97
CA GLY A 437 -4.43 6.06 11.54
C GLY A 437 -4.05 4.97 10.55
N ARG A 438 -4.54 5.04 9.30
CA ARG A 438 -4.19 4.11 8.22
C ARG A 438 -2.70 4.20 7.85
N ARG A 439 -2.09 5.39 7.84
CA ARG A 439 -0.63 5.54 7.62
C ARG A 439 0.19 4.89 8.73
N LEU A 440 -0.16 5.14 10.00
CA LEU A 440 0.52 4.51 11.15
C LEU A 440 0.40 2.99 11.09
N TYR A 441 -0.80 2.48 10.74
CA TYR A 441 -1.06 1.06 10.58
C TYR A 441 -0.22 0.45 9.44
N ALA A 442 -0.21 1.10 8.27
CA ALA A 442 0.60 0.67 7.13
C ALA A 442 2.10 0.66 7.47
N ALA A 443 2.61 1.68 8.18
CA ALA A 443 4.02 1.78 8.53
C ALA A 443 4.46 0.79 9.64
N PHE A 444 3.63 0.59 10.67
CA PHE A 444 4.10 -0.05 11.91
C PHE A 444 3.38 -1.33 12.33
N GLU A 445 2.12 -1.54 11.92
CA GLU A 445 1.35 -2.71 12.34
C GLU A 445 1.93 -4.00 11.77
N ARG A 446 1.95 -5.05 12.61
CA ARG A 446 2.29 -6.42 12.23
C ARG A 446 1.05 -7.21 11.80
N LYS A 447 1.16 -7.90 10.67
CA LYS A 447 0.15 -8.84 10.15
C LYS A 447 0.85 -10.08 9.61
N ALA A 448 0.14 -11.19 9.50
CA ALA A 448 0.66 -12.37 8.81
C ALA A 448 1.11 -12.00 7.38
N GLY A 449 2.27 -12.50 6.96
CA GLY A 449 2.88 -12.23 5.66
C GLY A 449 3.42 -10.81 5.44
N LYS A 450 3.06 -9.81 6.26
CA LYS A 450 3.55 -8.44 6.10
C LYS A 450 5.01 -8.32 6.51
N VAL A 451 5.84 -7.80 5.61
CA VAL A 451 7.25 -7.49 5.86
C VAL A 451 7.36 -6.24 6.74
N GLU A 452 7.97 -6.38 7.92
CA GLU A 452 8.14 -5.27 8.85
C GLU A 452 9.11 -4.20 8.32
N TYR A 453 8.71 -2.93 8.39
CA TYR A 453 9.60 -1.78 8.22
C TYR A 453 10.16 -1.35 9.59
N ILE A 454 11.47 -1.53 9.77
CA ILE A 454 12.14 -1.36 11.06
C ILE A 454 12.94 -0.07 11.19
N ASN A 455 13.31 0.59 10.09
CA ASN A 455 14.15 1.79 10.13
C ASN A 455 13.48 3.03 9.52
N PRO A 456 12.51 3.65 10.21
CA PRO A 456 11.91 4.94 9.83
C PRO A 456 12.88 6.13 10.09
N GLY A 457 14.14 6.03 9.68
CA GLY A 457 15.16 7.06 9.95
C GLY A 457 15.78 7.01 11.35
N ILE A 458 15.75 5.85 12.02
CA ILE A 458 16.37 5.64 13.33
C ILE A 458 17.90 5.62 13.19
N ALA A 459 18.42 4.83 12.26
CA ALA A 459 19.84 4.79 11.91
C ALA A 459 20.04 5.25 10.45
N PRO A 460 21.16 5.89 10.12
CA PRO A 460 21.44 6.32 8.74
C PRO A 460 21.74 5.15 7.81
N ASP A 461 22.23 4.03 8.34
CA ASP A 461 22.64 2.87 7.56
C ASP A 461 22.44 1.58 8.36
N LEU A 462 21.76 0.61 7.76
CA LEU A 462 21.56 -0.74 8.29
C LEU A 462 22.32 -1.82 7.53
N ALA A 463 23.00 -1.48 6.43
CA ALA A 463 23.66 -2.45 5.55
C ALA A 463 24.76 -3.18 6.31
N GLU A 464 24.82 -4.49 6.17
CA GLU A 464 25.86 -5.31 6.79
C GLU A 464 26.90 -5.67 5.72
N ASP A 465 28.19 -5.56 6.04
CA ASP A 465 29.27 -5.87 5.09
C ASP A 465 29.27 -7.37 4.72
N THR A 466 29.01 -8.21 5.72
CA THR A 466 28.99 -9.67 5.59
C THR A 466 27.82 -10.27 6.37
N LEU A 467 27.12 -11.20 5.73
CA LEU A 467 26.00 -11.92 6.30
C LEU A 467 26.11 -13.40 5.98
N THR A 468 25.60 -14.24 6.87
CA THR A 468 25.51 -15.69 6.65
C THR A 468 24.04 -16.11 6.65
N LEU A 469 23.60 -16.73 5.57
CA LEU A 469 22.25 -17.26 5.40
C LEU A 469 22.29 -18.79 5.58
N VAL A 470 21.47 -19.31 6.50
CA VAL A 470 21.47 -20.73 6.86
C VAL A 470 20.05 -21.28 6.82
N GLN A 471 19.86 -22.44 6.18
CA GLN A 471 18.69 -23.28 6.40
C GLN A 471 19.03 -24.37 7.42
N HIS A 472 18.22 -24.52 8.47
CA HIS A 472 18.40 -25.58 9.47
C HIS A 472 17.05 -26.09 10.01
N PRO A 473 17.00 -27.31 10.58
CA PRO A 473 15.79 -27.83 11.22
C PRO A 473 15.33 -26.93 12.38
N SER A 474 14.03 -26.76 12.53
CA SER A 474 13.43 -26.03 13.66
C SER A 474 13.70 -26.81 14.97
N PRO A 475 14.20 -26.15 16.03
CA PRO A 475 14.37 -26.79 17.34
C PRO A 475 13.06 -27.30 17.94
N GLU A 476 11.94 -26.65 17.62
CA GLU A 476 10.61 -26.97 18.15
C GLU A 476 9.90 -28.06 17.34
N ALA A 477 10.24 -28.19 16.05
CA ALA A 477 9.67 -29.16 15.12
C ALA A 477 10.77 -29.69 14.18
N PRO A 478 11.46 -30.80 14.53
CA PRO A 478 12.62 -31.29 13.79
C PRO A 478 12.37 -31.66 12.32
N ASN A 479 11.11 -31.89 11.95
CA ASN A 479 10.69 -32.18 10.57
C ASN A 479 10.41 -30.91 9.74
N GLU A 480 10.41 -29.73 10.36
CA GLU A 480 10.26 -28.44 9.70
C GLU A 480 11.64 -27.77 9.58
N TYR A 481 11.88 -27.11 8.46
CA TYR A 481 13.09 -26.32 8.24
C TYR A 481 12.76 -24.82 8.33
N GLN A 482 13.73 -24.02 8.75
CA GLN A 482 13.63 -22.57 8.77
C GLN A 482 14.91 -21.93 8.24
N TRP A 483 14.77 -20.68 7.78
CA TRP A 483 15.87 -19.82 7.37
C TRP A 483 16.26 -18.86 8.48
N ALA A 484 17.56 -18.70 8.68
CA ALA A 484 18.13 -17.78 9.65
C ALA A 484 19.24 -16.94 9.01
N LEU A 485 19.25 -15.65 9.32
CA LEU A 485 20.27 -14.70 8.89
C LEU A 485 21.16 -14.32 10.06
N PHE A 486 22.46 -14.40 9.90
CA PHE A 486 23.47 -14.04 10.91
C PHE A 486 24.37 -12.93 10.39
N ASN A 487 24.89 -12.12 11.31
CA ASN A 487 25.95 -11.15 11.01
C ASN A 487 27.30 -11.87 10.92
N GLY A 488 28.12 -11.50 9.94
CA GLY A 488 29.44 -12.06 9.72
C GLY A 488 29.47 -13.17 8.68
N SER A 489 30.68 -13.60 8.34
CA SER A 489 30.93 -14.82 7.57
C SER A 489 31.22 -15.96 8.56
N LEU A 490 30.20 -16.77 8.84
CA LEU A 490 30.25 -17.86 9.82
C LEU A 490 30.42 -19.20 9.13
N GLY A 491 31.31 -20.05 9.65
CA GLY A 491 31.47 -21.42 9.19
C GLY A 491 30.26 -22.30 9.52
N ALA A 492 30.15 -23.44 8.82
CA ALA A 492 29.03 -24.40 8.99
C ALA A 492 28.91 -24.98 10.41
N GLN A 493 29.99 -24.94 11.21
CA GLN A 493 30.01 -25.42 12.59
C GLN A 493 29.94 -24.30 13.63
N GLU A 494 30.03 -23.03 13.21
CA GLU A 494 30.14 -21.89 14.13
C GLU A 494 28.81 -21.15 14.30
N TRP A 495 27.96 -21.15 13.26
CA TRP A 495 26.73 -20.34 13.26
C TRP A 495 25.78 -20.66 14.43
N SER A 496 25.79 -21.88 14.96
CA SER A 496 24.96 -22.31 16.08
C SER A 496 25.24 -21.55 17.38
N ASP A 497 26.46 -21.02 17.52
CA ASP A 497 26.90 -20.30 18.73
C ASP A 497 26.51 -18.82 18.70
N PHE A 498 25.97 -18.34 17.58
CA PHE A 498 25.59 -16.94 17.38
C PHE A 498 24.07 -16.77 17.39
N ALA A 499 23.60 -15.62 17.87
CA ALA A 499 22.19 -15.26 17.75
C ALA A 499 21.89 -14.70 16.34
N PRO A 500 20.84 -15.17 15.65
CA PRO A 500 20.49 -14.63 14.35
C PRO A 500 19.94 -13.20 14.46
N LEU A 501 20.06 -12.45 13.36
CA LEU A 501 19.43 -11.15 13.16
C LEU A 501 17.92 -11.28 12.94
N LYS A 502 17.50 -12.25 12.11
CA LYS A 502 16.10 -12.62 11.88
C LYS A 502 16.00 -14.09 11.48
N ARG A 503 14.87 -14.70 11.82
CA ARG A 503 14.45 -16.02 11.37
C ARG A 503 13.15 -15.90 10.59
N SER A 504 12.92 -16.83 9.67
CA SER A 504 11.70 -16.98 8.89
C SER A 504 11.52 -18.44 8.52
N ARG A 505 10.29 -18.89 8.32
CA ARG A 505 10.03 -20.20 7.70
C ARG A 505 10.50 -20.21 6.26
N GLU A 506 10.17 -19.14 5.53
CA GLU A 506 10.45 -19.01 4.10
C GLU A 506 11.57 -18.03 3.80
N LEU A 507 12.37 -18.36 2.77
CA LEU A 507 13.50 -17.56 2.34
C LEU A 507 13.09 -16.18 1.84
N ILE A 508 12.01 -16.12 1.03
CA ILE A 508 11.61 -14.87 0.38
C ILE A 508 11.14 -13.83 1.39
N GLU A 509 10.48 -14.22 2.48
CA GLU A 509 10.13 -13.29 3.55
C GLU A 509 11.40 -12.66 4.17
N LEU A 510 12.45 -13.47 4.38
CA LEU A 510 13.72 -13.00 4.93
C LEU A 510 14.45 -12.07 3.97
N LEU A 511 14.54 -12.42 2.69
CA LEU A 511 15.18 -11.58 1.67
C LEU A 511 14.41 -10.28 1.42
N ALA A 512 13.07 -10.34 1.36
CA ALA A 512 12.22 -9.16 1.22
C ALA A 512 12.36 -8.23 2.42
N TRP A 513 12.47 -8.78 3.64
CA TRP A 513 12.76 -8.01 4.85
C TRP A 513 14.14 -7.34 4.82
N CYS A 514 15.18 -8.07 4.37
CA CYS A 514 16.52 -7.51 4.23
C CYS A 514 16.54 -6.35 3.23
N HIS A 515 15.94 -6.55 2.06
CA HIS A 515 15.83 -5.53 1.02
C HIS A 515 15.06 -4.30 1.53
N ARG A 516 13.83 -4.48 2.04
CA ARG A 516 12.96 -3.39 2.51
C ARG A 516 13.61 -2.50 3.57
N ASN A 517 14.49 -3.07 4.40
CA ASN A 517 15.15 -2.36 5.50
C ASN A 517 16.58 -1.92 5.19
N GLY A 518 17.09 -2.18 3.98
CA GLY A 518 18.47 -1.86 3.60
C GLY A 518 19.51 -2.61 4.43
N VAL A 519 19.20 -3.82 4.87
CA VAL A 519 20.17 -4.71 5.57
C VAL A 519 21.13 -5.35 4.57
N ILE A 520 20.65 -5.58 3.35
CA ILE A 520 21.47 -5.99 2.20
C ILE A 520 21.49 -4.86 1.18
N ASP A 521 22.68 -4.56 0.65
CA ASP A 521 22.86 -3.68 -0.50
C ASP A 521 23.81 -4.33 -1.53
N SER A 522 24.27 -3.56 -2.52
CA SER A 522 25.19 -4.06 -3.55
C SER A 522 26.61 -4.36 -3.05
N SER A 523 26.96 -3.93 -1.83
CA SER A 523 28.25 -4.15 -1.19
C SER A 523 28.25 -5.35 -0.23
N THR A 524 27.07 -5.75 0.26
CA THR A 524 26.90 -6.89 1.18
C THR A 524 27.34 -8.21 0.58
N ARG A 525 28.20 -8.94 1.28
CA ARG A 525 28.63 -10.30 0.90
C ARG A 525 27.83 -11.34 1.69
N LEU A 526 27.18 -12.26 0.98
CA LEU A 526 26.40 -13.34 1.57
C LEU A 526 27.18 -14.66 1.52
N SER A 527 27.30 -15.33 2.66
CA SER A 527 27.73 -16.73 2.76
C SER A 527 26.49 -17.62 2.87
N LEU A 528 26.36 -18.63 2.01
CA LEU A 528 25.17 -19.49 1.96
C LEU A 528 25.48 -20.89 2.52
N HIS A 529 24.64 -21.33 3.48
CA HIS A 529 24.55 -22.71 3.94
C HIS A 529 23.13 -23.23 3.68
N PRO A 530 22.87 -23.86 2.52
CA PRO A 530 21.51 -24.14 2.05
C PRO A 530 20.85 -25.33 2.77
N GLY A 531 21.58 -26.05 3.63
CA GLY A 531 21.04 -27.19 4.37
C GLY A 531 20.52 -28.28 3.42
N SER A 532 19.22 -28.57 3.49
CA SER A 532 18.54 -29.54 2.62
C SER A 532 18.02 -28.96 1.30
N SER A 533 17.96 -27.63 1.19
CA SER A 533 17.48 -26.90 0.00
C SER A 533 18.44 -27.06 -1.18
N ASP A 534 17.88 -26.98 -2.39
CA ASP A 534 18.64 -26.95 -3.65
C ASP A 534 19.15 -25.55 -4.02
N LEU A 535 18.98 -24.56 -3.12
CA LEU A 535 19.37 -23.17 -3.35
C LEU A 535 20.87 -23.07 -3.65
N THR A 536 21.19 -22.32 -4.71
CA THR A 536 22.57 -22.01 -5.13
C THR A 536 22.88 -20.52 -4.98
N ASP A 537 24.15 -20.14 -4.96
CA ASP A 537 24.56 -18.72 -4.96
C ASP A 537 24.03 -17.96 -6.20
N PHE A 538 23.96 -18.64 -7.35
CA PHE A 538 23.37 -18.09 -8.57
C PHE A 538 21.89 -17.76 -8.38
N GLU A 539 21.11 -18.70 -7.85
CA GLU A 539 19.70 -18.51 -7.57
C GLU A 539 19.50 -17.38 -6.54
N LEU A 540 20.23 -17.42 -5.42
CA LEU A 540 20.17 -16.39 -4.38
C LEU A 540 20.43 -14.98 -4.93
N SER A 541 21.46 -14.82 -5.76
CA SER A 541 21.81 -13.53 -6.36
C SER A 541 20.71 -13.00 -7.29
N ASN A 542 20.08 -13.87 -8.07
CA ASN A 542 18.97 -13.51 -8.96
C ASN A 542 17.68 -13.19 -8.18
N LEU A 543 17.42 -13.88 -7.06
CA LEU A 543 16.28 -13.59 -6.19
C LEU A 543 16.41 -12.18 -5.58
N ILE A 544 17.60 -11.83 -5.07
CA ILE A 544 17.88 -10.49 -4.53
C ILE A 544 17.73 -9.43 -5.63
N THR A 545 18.30 -9.68 -6.81
CA THR A 545 18.20 -8.77 -7.96
C THR A 545 16.73 -8.56 -8.37
N SER A 546 15.91 -9.62 -8.34
CA SER A 546 14.48 -9.52 -8.64
C SER A 546 13.73 -8.65 -7.63
N LEU A 547 13.98 -8.83 -6.33
CA LEU A 547 13.39 -7.99 -5.29
C LEU A 547 13.77 -6.51 -5.46
N GLN A 548 15.02 -6.23 -5.82
CA GLN A 548 15.51 -4.87 -6.05
C GLN A 548 14.87 -4.22 -7.29
N GLN A 549 14.73 -4.98 -8.39
CA GLN A 549 14.14 -4.50 -9.63
C GLN A 549 12.62 -4.33 -9.52
N SER A 550 11.94 -5.27 -8.87
CA SER A 550 10.50 -5.20 -8.67
C SER A 550 10.15 -4.13 -7.64
N PHE A 551 10.89 -4.00 -6.53
CA PHE A 551 10.51 -3.10 -5.44
C PHE A 551 11.62 -2.08 -5.14
N PRO A 552 11.89 -1.11 -6.04
CA PRO A 552 12.98 -0.14 -5.84
C PRO A 552 12.79 0.70 -4.57
N LEU A 553 13.91 1.07 -3.95
CA LEU A 553 13.98 1.92 -2.76
C LEU A 553 14.69 3.25 -3.08
N PRO A 554 14.29 4.39 -2.47
CA PRO A 554 13.16 4.55 -1.55
C PRO A 554 11.82 4.46 -2.29
N GLN A 555 10.79 3.97 -1.59
CA GLN A 555 9.42 3.99 -2.14
C GLN A 555 8.85 5.41 -2.11
N PRO A 556 8.02 5.80 -3.09
CA PRO A 556 7.32 7.08 -3.07
C PRO A 556 6.36 7.17 -1.89
N SER A 557 6.04 8.38 -1.43
CA SER A 557 5.03 8.61 -0.39
C SER A 557 3.66 8.15 -0.86
N VAL A 558 2.86 7.59 0.06
CA VAL A 558 1.49 7.14 -0.25
C VAL A 558 0.56 8.34 -0.39
N GLU A 559 -0.04 8.50 -1.56
CA GLU A 559 -1.08 9.49 -1.83
C GLU A 559 -2.26 9.35 -0.86
N GLU A 560 -2.81 10.47 -0.37
CA GLU A 560 -3.96 10.45 0.54
C GLU A 560 -5.16 9.70 -0.07
N THR A 561 -5.40 9.89 -1.37
CA THR A 561 -6.52 9.25 -2.09
C THR A 561 -6.48 7.72 -2.02
N ALA A 562 -5.27 7.13 -1.99
CA ALA A 562 -5.10 5.69 -1.83
C ALA A 562 -5.47 5.22 -0.41
N LEU A 563 -5.15 6.04 0.60
CA LEU A 563 -5.47 5.77 2.01
C LEU A 563 -6.95 5.96 2.33
N LEU A 564 -7.73 6.62 1.48
CA LEU A 564 -9.19 6.72 1.64
C LEU A 564 -9.92 5.42 1.26
N ARG A 565 -9.31 4.58 0.42
CA ARG A 565 -9.87 3.30 -0.05
C ARG A 565 -9.19 2.11 0.63
N ALA A 566 -9.76 0.92 0.48
CA ALA A 566 -9.12 -0.31 0.92
C ALA A 566 -7.79 -0.53 0.16
N SER A 567 -6.82 -1.16 0.81
CA SER A 567 -5.55 -1.51 0.18
C SER A 567 -5.79 -2.53 -0.94
N ILE A 568 -5.24 -2.25 -2.13
CA ILE A 568 -5.32 -3.16 -3.28
C ILE A 568 -3.91 -3.51 -3.78
N PRO A 569 -3.66 -4.71 -4.31
CA PRO A 569 -2.39 -5.05 -4.94
C PRO A 569 -2.07 -4.07 -6.07
N SER A 570 -0.85 -3.51 -6.07
CA SER A 570 -0.36 -2.65 -7.16
C SER A 570 0.73 -3.34 -7.98
N GLN A 571 1.59 -4.11 -7.31
CA GLN A 571 2.67 -4.85 -7.95
C GLN A 571 2.85 -6.21 -7.30
N VAL A 572 3.02 -7.25 -8.14
CA VAL A 572 3.13 -8.64 -7.71
C VAL A 572 4.35 -9.27 -8.38
N LEU A 573 5.20 -9.91 -7.58
CA LEU A 573 6.30 -10.74 -8.03
C LEU A 573 6.01 -12.19 -7.62
N LEU A 574 5.90 -13.09 -8.59
CA LEU A 574 5.78 -14.53 -8.38
C LEU A 574 7.13 -15.19 -8.64
N LEU A 575 7.68 -15.84 -7.60
CA LEU A 575 8.94 -16.57 -7.64
C LEU A 575 8.62 -18.07 -7.58
N VAL A 576 8.94 -18.79 -8.65
CA VAL A 576 8.60 -20.21 -8.79
C VAL A 576 9.80 -21.09 -8.41
N ASN A 577 9.55 -22.13 -7.61
CA ASN A 577 10.52 -23.15 -7.17
C ASN A 577 11.75 -22.60 -6.41
N VAL A 578 11.54 -21.62 -5.54
CA VAL A 578 12.64 -21.03 -4.75
C VAL A 578 13.32 -22.10 -3.90
N GLY A 579 14.60 -22.35 -4.19
CA GLY A 579 15.44 -23.32 -3.48
C GLY A 579 15.03 -24.78 -3.67
N VAL A 580 14.32 -25.08 -4.77
CA VAL A 580 13.83 -26.43 -5.12
C VAL A 580 14.17 -26.74 -6.57
N ASP A 581 14.87 -27.85 -6.82
CA ASP A 581 15.10 -28.34 -8.19
C ASP A 581 14.02 -29.37 -8.58
N PRO A 582 13.10 -29.05 -9.50
CA PRO A 582 12.02 -29.96 -9.87
C PRO A 582 12.50 -31.24 -10.54
N LEU A 583 13.76 -31.30 -10.99
CA LEU A 583 14.36 -32.44 -11.68
C LEU A 583 15.57 -33.02 -10.93
N ARG A 584 15.63 -32.84 -9.60
CA ARG A 584 16.75 -33.31 -8.77
C ARG A 584 17.06 -34.80 -8.97
N GLN A 585 16.04 -35.66 -8.95
CA GLN A 585 16.21 -37.12 -9.12
C GLN A 585 16.67 -37.49 -10.55
N HIS A 586 16.13 -36.83 -11.57
CA HIS A 586 16.51 -37.05 -12.97
C HIS A 586 17.97 -36.68 -13.23
N SER A 587 18.42 -35.55 -12.66
CA SER A 587 19.80 -35.08 -12.76
C SER A 587 20.78 -36.03 -12.08
N GLN A 588 20.37 -36.73 -11.02
CA GLN A 588 21.19 -37.73 -10.33
C GLN A 588 21.27 -39.07 -11.09
N MET A 589 20.26 -39.39 -11.90
CA MET A 589 20.15 -40.68 -12.61
C MET A 589 20.60 -40.66 -14.08
N ASN A 590 21.08 -39.53 -14.61
CA ASN A 590 21.48 -39.37 -16.03
C ASN A 590 20.41 -39.84 -17.05
N VAL A 591 19.13 -39.61 -16.74
CA VAL A 591 18.03 -40.05 -17.62
C VAL A 591 17.91 -39.10 -18.81
N HIS A 592 18.08 -39.61 -20.03
CA HIS A 592 17.88 -38.85 -21.27
C HIS A 592 16.41 -38.85 -21.68
N MET A 593 15.90 -37.69 -22.11
CA MET A 593 14.52 -37.56 -22.60
C MET A 593 14.30 -38.33 -23.90
N THR A 594 13.23 -39.10 -23.97
CA THR A 594 12.79 -39.84 -25.17
C THR A 594 11.56 -39.23 -25.85
N THR A 595 10.89 -38.26 -25.21
CA THR A 595 9.62 -37.67 -25.69
C THR A 595 9.75 -36.18 -25.99
N GLY A 596 9.05 -35.68 -27.03
CA GLY A 596 9.02 -34.25 -27.39
C GLY A 596 8.12 -33.34 -26.53
N ARG A 597 7.52 -33.84 -25.44
CA ARG A 597 6.67 -33.04 -24.54
C ARG A 597 7.49 -32.14 -23.62
N THR A 598 7.36 -30.83 -23.80
CA THR A 598 8.15 -29.79 -23.13
C THR A 598 7.36 -28.85 -22.22
N ASP A 599 6.03 -28.97 -22.15
CA ASP A 599 5.20 -28.18 -21.24
C ASP A 599 5.63 -28.40 -19.77
N ALA A 600 5.63 -27.33 -18.97
CA ALA A 600 6.10 -27.38 -17.59
C ALA A 600 5.08 -28.02 -16.62
N LEU A 601 3.79 -28.03 -16.96
CA LEU A 601 2.74 -28.60 -16.12
C LEU A 601 2.50 -30.09 -16.44
N GLY A 602 2.91 -30.57 -17.62
CA GLY A 602 2.86 -31.97 -18.05
C GLY A 602 4.13 -32.42 -18.77
N TYR A 603 5.28 -32.32 -18.09
CA TYR A 603 6.61 -32.54 -18.66
C TYR A 603 6.92 -34.03 -18.89
N SER A 604 7.62 -34.32 -20.00
CA SER A 604 8.07 -35.66 -20.42
C SER A 604 6.94 -36.68 -20.68
N GLY A 605 7.30 -37.95 -20.89
CA GLY A 605 6.35 -39.04 -21.12
C GLY A 605 5.48 -39.39 -19.91
N VAL A 606 5.97 -39.12 -18.69
CA VAL A 606 5.25 -39.40 -17.43
C VAL A 606 4.32 -38.26 -16.99
N ARG A 607 4.33 -37.12 -17.69
CA ARG A 607 3.56 -35.89 -17.39
C ARG A 607 3.80 -35.39 -15.96
N GLU A 608 5.03 -35.03 -15.65
CA GLU A 608 5.39 -34.42 -14.37
C GLU A 608 5.03 -32.92 -14.32
N ASN A 609 4.68 -32.42 -13.14
CA ASN A 609 4.53 -30.99 -12.90
C ASN A 609 5.85 -30.43 -12.39
N LEU A 610 6.46 -29.52 -13.13
CA LEU A 610 7.69 -28.84 -12.76
C LEU A 610 7.47 -27.61 -11.88
N VAL A 611 6.23 -27.16 -11.69
CA VAL A 611 5.87 -26.05 -10.79
C VAL A 611 5.50 -26.63 -9.41
N LEU A 612 6.44 -26.59 -8.47
CA LEU A 612 6.31 -27.23 -7.16
C LEU A 612 5.99 -26.26 -6.04
N THR A 613 6.59 -25.06 -6.05
CA THR A 613 6.34 -24.03 -5.04
C THR A 613 6.23 -22.66 -5.69
N LEU A 614 5.43 -21.78 -5.08
CA LEU A 614 5.30 -20.38 -5.49
C LEU A 614 5.42 -19.47 -4.28
N ASP A 615 6.39 -18.57 -4.29
CA ASP A 615 6.49 -17.48 -3.34
C ASP A 615 5.97 -16.20 -4.02
N GLN A 616 4.93 -15.61 -3.44
CA GLN A 616 4.30 -14.39 -3.93
C GLN A 616 4.73 -13.21 -3.06
N VAL A 617 5.23 -12.16 -3.70
CA VAL A 617 5.53 -10.87 -3.06
C VAL A 617 4.62 -9.79 -3.62
N VAL A 618 3.77 -9.21 -2.77
CA VAL A 618 2.78 -8.19 -3.15
C VAL A 618 3.14 -6.85 -2.51
N LEU A 619 3.29 -5.81 -3.32
CA LEU A 619 3.24 -4.42 -2.87
C LEU A 619 1.82 -3.90 -3.11
N ASN A 620 1.20 -3.34 -2.09
CA ASN A 620 -0.15 -2.77 -2.18
C ASN A 620 -0.15 -1.24 -2.29
N SER A 621 -1.33 -0.67 -2.54
CA SER A 621 -1.55 0.78 -2.64
C SER A 621 -1.25 1.59 -1.37
N TRP A 622 -1.01 0.92 -0.23
CA TRP A 622 -0.59 1.54 1.03
C TRP A 622 0.91 1.38 1.29
N ASN A 623 1.69 0.93 0.31
CA ASN A 623 3.11 0.59 0.44
C ASN A 623 3.41 -0.52 1.48
N GLU A 624 2.43 -1.37 1.79
CA GLU A 624 2.70 -2.60 2.54
C GLU A 624 3.25 -3.66 1.58
N LEU A 625 4.38 -4.25 1.95
CA LEU A 625 4.97 -5.40 1.26
C LEU A 625 4.53 -6.67 2.00
N GLN A 626 3.91 -7.61 1.28
CA GLN A 626 3.42 -8.87 1.81
C GLN A 626 4.08 -10.03 1.09
N VAL A 627 4.37 -11.10 1.81
CA VAL A 627 4.94 -12.34 1.29
C VAL A 627 4.06 -13.51 1.71
N SER A 628 3.71 -14.36 0.76
CA SER A 628 3.06 -15.65 0.98
C SER A 628 3.77 -16.74 0.20
N ARG A 629 3.64 -17.99 0.65
CA ARG A 629 4.14 -19.17 -0.05
C ARG A 629 3.01 -20.15 -0.24
N HIS A 630 3.00 -20.78 -1.41
CA HIS A 630 2.12 -21.86 -1.78
C HIS A 630 2.98 -23.08 -2.13
N ASP A 631 2.67 -24.20 -1.48
CA ASP A 631 3.25 -25.51 -1.74
C ASP A 631 2.15 -26.58 -1.68
N GLY A 632 2.49 -27.83 -2.01
CA GLY A 632 1.53 -28.94 -2.08
C GLY A 632 1.12 -29.30 -3.52
N THR A 633 0.08 -30.13 -3.64
CA THR A 633 -0.37 -30.69 -4.93
C THR A 633 -0.91 -29.64 -5.87
N ASP A 634 -1.63 -28.66 -5.32
CA ASP A 634 -2.41 -27.66 -6.07
C ASP A 634 -1.83 -26.24 -5.92
N ALA A 635 -0.57 -26.13 -5.47
CA ALA A 635 0.10 -24.87 -5.13
C ALA A 635 -0.06 -23.76 -6.18
N LEU A 636 0.08 -24.10 -7.46
CA LEU A 636 -0.09 -23.17 -8.58
C LEU A 636 -1.51 -22.59 -8.62
N LEU A 637 -2.52 -23.45 -8.50
CA LEU A 637 -3.92 -23.05 -8.62
C LEU A 637 -4.41 -22.34 -7.37
N ASP A 638 -3.96 -22.75 -6.18
CA ASP A 638 -4.19 -22.02 -4.93
C ASP A 638 -3.60 -20.60 -5.00
N CYS A 639 -2.35 -20.46 -5.47
CA CYS A 639 -1.70 -19.17 -5.63
C CYS A 639 -2.46 -18.25 -6.60
N LEU A 640 -2.89 -18.79 -7.75
CA LEU A 640 -3.62 -18.03 -8.76
C LEU A 640 -5.03 -17.65 -8.28
N ARG A 641 -5.73 -18.56 -7.59
CA ARG A 641 -7.03 -18.30 -6.95
C ARG A 641 -6.92 -17.15 -5.95
N ASP A 642 -5.95 -17.22 -5.04
CA ASP A 642 -5.79 -16.24 -3.97
C ASP A 642 -5.40 -14.87 -4.53
N LEU A 643 -4.53 -14.83 -5.57
CA LEU A 643 -4.23 -13.61 -6.30
C LEU A 643 -5.50 -12.99 -6.91
N LEU A 644 -6.29 -13.76 -7.66
CA LEU A 644 -7.50 -13.25 -8.31
C LEU A 644 -8.55 -12.75 -7.30
N ASN A 645 -8.71 -13.47 -6.18
CA ASN A 645 -9.61 -13.06 -5.09
C ASN A 645 -9.14 -11.80 -4.35
N SER A 646 -7.85 -11.46 -4.41
CA SER A 646 -7.31 -10.21 -3.85
C SER A 646 -7.54 -8.99 -4.74
N LEU A 647 -7.96 -9.17 -6.00
CA LEU A 647 -8.16 -8.08 -6.95
C LEU A 647 -9.50 -7.36 -6.73
N PRO A 648 -9.53 -6.02 -6.81
CA PRO A 648 -10.78 -5.26 -6.77
C PRO A 648 -11.65 -5.56 -7.99
N ILE A 649 -12.94 -5.79 -7.77
CA ILE A 649 -13.92 -6.00 -8.86
C ILE A 649 -13.99 -4.72 -9.72
N GLY A 650 -13.69 -4.86 -11.02
CA GLY A 650 -13.69 -3.74 -11.97
C GLY A 650 -12.62 -2.66 -11.71
N GLY A 651 -11.63 -2.96 -10.86
CA GLY A 651 -10.52 -2.06 -10.57
C GLY A 651 -9.30 -2.27 -11.47
N PRO A 652 -8.23 -1.48 -11.27
CA PRO A 652 -6.99 -1.63 -12.02
C PRO A 652 -6.33 -2.97 -11.71
N GLN A 653 -5.78 -3.62 -12.75
CA GLN A 653 -4.97 -4.82 -12.58
C GLN A 653 -3.57 -4.46 -12.06
N PRO A 654 -2.97 -5.29 -11.20
CA PRO A 654 -1.62 -5.08 -10.74
C PRO A 654 -0.61 -5.36 -11.85
N GLN A 655 0.57 -4.77 -11.74
CA GLN A 655 1.72 -5.20 -12.53
C GLN A 655 2.24 -6.52 -12.00
N VAL A 656 2.20 -7.58 -12.80
CA VAL A 656 2.70 -8.90 -12.38
C VAL A 656 3.97 -9.28 -13.12
N GLN A 657 4.92 -9.85 -12.38
CA GLN A 657 6.17 -10.39 -12.90
C GLN A 657 6.33 -11.82 -12.40
N VAL A 658 6.57 -12.77 -13.31
CA VAL A 658 6.89 -14.15 -12.97
C VAL A 658 8.37 -14.40 -13.21
N ARG A 659 9.05 -15.01 -12.23
CA ARG A 659 10.47 -15.39 -12.33
C ARG A 659 10.67 -16.79 -11.76
N CYS A 660 11.66 -17.48 -12.30
CA CYS A 660 12.13 -18.77 -11.81
C CYS A 660 13.64 -18.82 -12.02
N TYR A 661 14.36 -19.34 -11.02
CA TYR A 661 15.82 -19.40 -11.01
C TYR A 661 16.35 -20.76 -10.55
N CYS A 662 15.48 -21.76 -10.48
CA CYS A 662 15.88 -23.13 -10.16
C CYS A 662 16.87 -23.64 -11.22
N ARG A 663 17.70 -24.62 -10.82
CA ARG A 663 18.81 -25.12 -11.65
C ARG A 663 18.37 -25.57 -13.05
N ASN A 664 17.25 -26.27 -13.13
CA ASN A 664 16.78 -26.89 -14.37
C ASN A 664 15.48 -26.24 -14.86
N ARG A 665 15.42 -25.95 -16.17
CA ARG A 665 14.19 -25.51 -16.88
C ARG A 665 13.54 -24.23 -16.33
N ALA A 666 14.30 -23.39 -15.61
CA ALA A 666 13.81 -22.13 -15.03
C ALA A 666 13.02 -21.25 -16.03
N GLN A 667 13.59 -20.96 -17.20
CA GLN A 667 12.94 -20.09 -18.19
C GLN A 667 11.61 -20.68 -18.71
N PRO A 668 11.55 -21.93 -19.23
CA PRO A 668 10.28 -22.55 -19.62
C PRO A 668 9.23 -22.60 -18.51
N ILE A 669 9.64 -22.81 -17.25
CA ILE A 669 8.73 -22.82 -16.10
C ILE A 669 8.13 -21.42 -15.90
N ALA A 670 8.97 -20.38 -15.86
CA ALA A 670 8.51 -19.00 -15.68
C ALA A 670 7.59 -18.54 -16.82
N GLU A 671 7.96 -18.81 -18.07
CA GLU A 671 7.16 -18.47 -19.25
C GLU A 671 5.78 -19.14 -19.20
N ARG A 672 5.73 -20.42 -18.80
CA ARG A 672 4.47 -21.16 -18.74
C ARG A 672 3.53 -20.64 -17.66
N VAL A 673 4.05 -20.32 -16.48
CA VAL A 673 3.25 -19.72 -15.39
C VAL A 673 2.80 -18.31 -15.76
N ASP A 674 3.65 -17.50 -16.40
CA ASP A 674 3.28 -16.16 -16.89
C ASP A 674 2.15 -16.22 -17.92
N GLU A 675 2.23 -17.17 -18.86
CA GLU A 675 1.20 -17.41 -19.86
C GLU A 675 -0.16 -17.76 -19.22
N LEU A 676 -0.19 -18.76 -18.33
CA LEU A 676 -1.42 -19.16 -17.64
C LEU A 676 -2.02 -18.01 -16.83
N LEU A 677 -1.18 -17.27 -16.10
CA LEU A 677 -1.62 -16.13 -15.31
C LEU A 677 -2.23 -15.03 -16.19
N ARG A 678 -1.60 -14.70 -17.32
CA ARG A 678 -2.13 -13.70 -18.25
C ARG A 678 -3.49 -14.11 -18.80
N ASP A 679 -3.63 -15.37 -19.20
CA ASP A 679 -4.90 -15.90 -19.70
C ASP A 679 -6.00 -15.76 -18.64
N LEU A 680 -5.71 -16.16 -17.38
CA LEU A 680 -6.65 -16.01 -16.27
C LEU A 680 -7.00 -14.55 -15.94
N LEU A 681 -6.01 -13.65 -15.93
CA LEU A 681 -6.24 -12.22 -15.68
C LEU A 681 -7.10 -11.60 -16.79
N ASN A 682 -6.88 -11.97 -18.05
CA ASN A 682 -7.68 -11.51 -19.17
C ASN A 682 -9.12 -12.01 -19.08
N THR A 683 -9.31 -13.29 -18.79
CA THR A 683 -10.65 -13.88 -18.62
C THR A 683 -11.38 -13.27 -17.42
N TYR A 684 -10.69 -13.06 -16.29
CA TYR A 684 -11.26 -12.43 -15.10
C TYR A 684 -11.67 -10.96 -15.36
N ALA A 685 -10.90 -10.24 -16.18
CA ALA A 685 -11.20 -8.85 -16.54
C ALA A 685 -12.48 -8.68 -17.37
N GLU A 686 -12.98 -9.74 -18.02
CA GLU A 686 -14.25 -9.69 -18.75
C GLU A 686 -15.45 -9.41 -17.82
N GLY A 687 -15.28 -9.60 -16.50
CA GLY A 687 -16.29 -9.25 -15.49
C GLY A 687 -17.53 -10.14 -15.47
N ARG A 688 -17.55 -11.20 -16.29
CA ARG A 688 -18.61 -12.21 -16.36
C ARG A 688 -18.15 -13.52 -15.75
N GLN A 689 -19.10 -14.28 -15.20
CA GLN A 689 -18.83 -15.64 -14.74
C GLN A 689 -18.34 -16.49 -15.92
N SER A 690 -17.21 -17.15 -15.74
CA SER A 690 -16.57 -17.99 -16.74
C SER A 690 -15.86 -19.17 -16.09
N ARG A 691 -15.53 -20.18 -16.90
CA ARG A 691 -14.75 -21.36 -16.47
C ARG A 691 -13.45 -21.40 -17.23
N TYR A 692 -12.37 -21.83 -16.58
CA TYR A 692 -11.08 -22.05 -17.24
C TYR A 692 -10.60 -23.48 -16.96
N LEU A 693 -10.34 -24.25 -18.01
CA LEU A 693 -9.87 -25.63 -17.91
C LEU A 693 -8.37 -25.68 -18.17
N VAL A 694 -7.60 -26.16 -17.19
CA VAL A 694 -6.16 -26.41 -17.28
C VAL A 694 -5.86 -27.87 -16.95
N GLN A 695 -4.82 -28.43 -17.55
CA GLN A 695 -4.38 -29.79 -17.25
C GLN A 695 -3.00 -29.75 -16.59
N VAL A 696 -2.90 -30.34 -15.39
CA VAL A 696 -1.65 -30.45 -14.63
C VAL A 696 -1.38 -31.92 -14.38
N ARG A 697 -0.21 -32.39 -14.78
CA ARG A 697 0.10 -33.82 -14.87
C ARG A 697 -0.94 -34.56 -15.72
N GLN A 698 -1.60 -35.56 -15.15
CA GLN A 698 -2.71 -36.30 -15.75
C GLN A 698 -4.09 -35.75 -15.31
N HIS A 699 -4.12 -34.84 -14.35
CA HIS A 699 -5.35 -34.32 -13.73
C HIS A 699 -5.84 -33.08 -14.49
N TYR A 700 -7.16 -32.90 -14.49
CA TYR A 700 -7.82 -31.72 -15.02
C TYR A 700 -8.23 -30.81 -13.88
N HIS A 701 -8.14 -29.50 -14.08
CA HIS A 701 -8.60 -28.53 -13.11
C HIS A 701 -9.49 -27.51 -13.79
N VAL A 702 -10.67 -27.30 -13.22
CA VAL A 702 -11.63 -26.29 -13.68
C VAL A 702 -11.65 -25.16 -12.67
N LEU A 703 -11.19 -23.98 -13.08
CA LEU A 703 -11.34 -22.75 -12.30
C LEU A 703 -12.69 -22.11 -12.61
N GLN A 704 -13.45 -21.77 -11.59
CA GLN A 704 -14.64 -20.93 -11.69
C GLN A 704 -14.23 -19.48 -11.43
N LEU A 705 -14.33 -18.65 -12.45
CA LEU A 705 -13.88 -17.26 -12.45
C LEU A 705 -15.08 -16.33 -12.21
N THR A 706 -15.59 -16.35 -10.98
CA THR A 706 -16.59 -15.39 -10.50
C THR A 706 -15.87 -14.25 -9.79
N PRO A 707 -16.08 -12.97 -10.17
CA PRO A 707 -15.42 -11.84 -9.52
C PRO A 707 -15.59 -11.83 -7.99
N GLY A 708 -14.48 -11.86 -7.26
CA GLY A 708 -14.42 -11.94 -5.79
C GLY A 708 -14.70 -13.32 -5.18
N GLN A 709 -14.99 -14.34 -5.98
CA GLN A 709 -15.30 -15.71 -5.55
C GLN A 709 -14.70 -16.75 -6.50
N VAL A 710 -13.41 -16.60 -6.82
CA VAL A 710 -12.68 -17.57 -7.63
C VAL A 710 -12.45 -18.84 -6.84
N SER A 711 -12.75 -19.98 -7.47
CA SER A 711 -12.52 -21.32 -6.92
C SER A 711 -11.94 -22.24 -8.00
N HIS A 712 -11.40 -23.40 -7.60
CA HIS A 712 -10.98 -24.43 -8.55
C HIS A 712 -11.32 -25.83 -8.04
N ALA A 713 -11.59 -26.74 -8.96
CA ALA A 713 -11.85 -28.16 -8.67
C ALA A 713 -10.80 -29.03 -9.37
N ALA A 714 -10.20 -29.96 -8.64
CA ALA A 714 -9.28 -30.96 -9.17
C ALA A 714 -10.03 -32.24 -9.57
N LEU A 715 -9.79 -32.73 -10.78
CA LEU A 715 -10.51 -33.83 -11.42
C LEU A 715 -9.49 -34.88 -11.88
N GLY A 716 -9.68 -36.11 -11.39
CA GLY A 716 -8.70 -37.21 -11.53
C GLY A 716 -8.39 -37.61 -12.97
N ASP A 717 -9.42 -37.63 -13.81
CA ASP A 717 -9.37 -38.22 -15.14
C ASP A 717 -10.43 -37.60 -16.08
N LEU A 718 -10.47 -38.07 -17.32
CA LEU A 718 -11.42 -37.62 -18.32
C LEU A 718 -12.88 -37.92 -17.93
N PRO A 719 -13.25 -39.11 -17.42
CA PRO A 719 -14.60 -39.34 -16.88
C PRO A 719 -15.04 -38.32 -15.83
N ALA A 720 -14.20 -38.01 -14.83
CA ALA A 720 -14.51 -37.01 -13.81
C ALA A 720 -14.67 -35.60 -14.43
N LEU A 721 -13.88 -35.28 -15.46
CA LEU A 721 -14.06 -34.05 -16.23
C LEU A 721 -15.40 -34.02 -16.96
N LEU A 722 -15.79 -35.10 -17.62
CA LEU A 722 -17.08 -35.18 -18.33
C LEU A 722 -18.26 -35.03 -17.38
N GLU A 723 -18.21 -35.68 -16.21
CA GLU A 723 -19.23 -35.54 -15.17
C GLU A 723 -19.32 -34.10 -14.65
N HIS A 724 -18.18 -33.47 -14.36
CA HIS A 724 -18.13 -32.09 -13.89
C HIS A 724 -18.65 -31.10 -14.94
N LEU A 725 -18.27 -31.26 -16.21
CA LEU A 725 -18.73 -30.41 -17.31
C LEU A 725 -20.21 -30.64 -17.67
N GLY A 726 -20.77 -31.81 -17.35
CA GLY A 726 -22.18 -32.15 -17.53
C GLY A 726 -23.11 -31.71 -16.40
N ALA A 727 -22.56 -31.16 -15.30
CA ALA A 727 -23.35 -30.64 -14.19
C ALA A 727 -24.15 -29.39 -14.57
N GLU A 728 -25.30 -29.19 -13.91
CA GLU A 728 -26.19 -28.06 -14.14
C GLU A 728 -25.50 -26.71 -13.91
N GLN A 729 -25.88 -25.70 -14.70
CA GLN A 729 -25.37 -24.33 -14.58
C GLN A 729 -26.54 -23.36 -14.37
N GLU A 730 -26.41 -22.39 -13.47
CA GLU A 730 -27.46 -21.38 -13.25
C GLU A 730 -27.61 -20.43 -14.45
N LEU A 731 -26.48 -20.02 -15.03
CA LEU A 731 -26.38 -19.12 -16.17
C LEU A 731 -25.41 -19.69 -17.21
N TYR A 732 -25.45 -19.17 -18.44
CA TYR A 732 -24.45 -19.50 -19.43
C TYR A 732 -23.05 -19.11 -18.94
N SER A 733 -22.16 -20.10 -18.83
CA SER A 733 -20.76 -19.89 -18.47
C SER A 733 -19.85 -20.30 -19.63
N PRO A 734 -19.19 -19.34 -20.32
CA PRO A 734 -18.16 -19.67 -21.30
C PRO A 734 -17.04 -20.46 -20.64
N LEU A 735 -16.44 -21.38 -21.39
CA LEU A 735 -15.33 -22.21 -20.94
C LEU A 735 -14.11 -21.89 -21.82
N HIS A 736 -13.06 -21.40 -21.19
CA HIS A 736 -11.76 -21.13 -21.80
C HIS A 736 -10.85 -22.33 -21.57
N LEU A 737 -10.15 -22.75 -22.62
CA LEU A 737 -9.29 -23.93 -22.60
C LEU A 737 -7.82 -23.52 -22.61
N ASP A 738 -7.06 -24.04 -21.67
CA ASP A 738 -5.60 -23.97 -21.70
C ASP A 738 -5.04 -24.71 -22.94
N ARG A 739 -4.08 -24.09 -23.62
CA ARG A 739 -3.53 -24.59 -24.89
C ARG A 739 -2.82 -25.95 -24.80
N HIS A 740 -2.47 -26.40 -23.60
CA HIS A 740 -1.80 -27.69 -23.36
C HIS A 740 -2.75 -28.73 -22.73
N ALA A 741 -4.01 -28.37 -22.45
CA ALA A 741 -5.01 -29.30 -21.97
C ALA A 741 -5.60 -30.14 -23.10
N LEU A 742 -6.04 -31.36 -22.77
CA LEU A 742 -6.77 -32.26 -23.67
C LEU A 742 -5.99 -32.63 -24.95
N ASP A 743 -4.65 -32.69 -24.88
CA ASP A 743 -3.83 -33.07 -26.03
C ASP A 743 -4.24 -34.44 -26.60
N GLY A 744 -4.76 -34.41 -27.83
CA GLY A 744 -5.20 -35.60 -28.57
C GLY A 744 -6.68 -35.94 -28.40
N ASP A 745 -7.41 -35.27 -27.49
CA ASP A 745 -8.85 -35.46 -27.30
C ASP A 745 -9.68 -34.49 -28.15
N ASP A 746 -10.85 -34.95 -28.57
CA ASP A 746 -11.81 -34.19 -29.37
C ASP A 746 -12.40 -33.00 -28.63
N LEU A 747 -12.47 -33.06 -27.30
CA LEU A 747 -12.93 -31.93 -26.46
C LEU A 747 -12.11 -30.66 -26.69
N ALA A 748 -10.83 -30.79 -27.07
CA ALA A 748 -9.98 -29.64 -27.33
C ALA A 748 -10.50 -28.76 -28.49
N LEU A 749 -11.19 -29.37 -29.47
CA LEU A 749 -11.85 -28.65 -30.56
C LEU A 749 -13.27 -28.19 -30.19
N ILE A 750 -13.97 -28.98 -29.36
CA ILE A 750 -15.39 -28.79 -29.06
C ILE A 750 -15.61 -27.68 -28.01
N LEU A 751 -14.92 -27.75 -26.87
CA LEU A 751 -15.20 -26.87 -25.73
C LEU A 751 -15.05 -25.37 -26.04
N PRO A 752 -14.06 -24.91 -26.83
CA PRO A 752 -13.94 -23.49 -27.21
C PRO A 752 -15.09 -22.99 -28.10
N MET A 753 -15.95 -23.88 -28.62
CA MET A 753 -17.04 -23.51 -29.51
C MET A 753 -18.36 -23.21 -28.82
N GLY A 754 -18.44 -23.37 -27.50
CA GLY A 754 -19.63 -23.06 -26.71
C GLY A 754 -20.17 -21.66 -27.01
N ARG A 755 -21.48 -21.57 -27.27
CA ARG A 755 -22.20 -20.34 -27.57
C ARG A 755 -23.45 -20.24 -26.69
N PRO A 756 -23.80 -19.04 -26.21
CA PRO A 756 -25.05 -18.85 -25.48
C PRO A 756 -26.25 -19.05 -26.41
N GLN A 757 -27.38 -19.44 -25.84
CA GLN A 757 -28.68 -19.50 -26.54
C GLN A 757 -28.74 -20.46 -27.75
N CYS A 758 -27.92 -21.50 -27.78
CA CYS A 758 -28.05 -22.57 -28.77
C CYS A 758 -27.69 -23.94 -28.18
N ILE A 759 -28.15 -25.00 -28.84
CA ILE A 759 -27.73 -26.37 -28.56
C ILE A 759 -26.80 -26.79 -29.70
N GLN A 760 -25.56 -27.17 -29.38
CA GLN A 760 -24.55 -27.50 -30.37
C GLN A 760 -24.26 -29.00 -30.33
N VAL A 761 -24.53 -29.68 -31.45
CA VAL A 761 -24.32 -31.11 -31.64
C VAL A 761 -23.04 -31.32 -32.45
N PHE A 762 -22.09 -32.01 -31.84
CA PHE A 762 -20.83 -32.41 -32.44
C PHE A 762 -20.82 -33.93 -32.63
N TYR A 763 -20.33 -34.41 -33.77
CA TYR A 763 -20.22 -35.84 -34.00
C TYR A 763 -18.91 -36.22 -34.68
N ARG A 764 -18.36 -37.38 -34.29
CA ARG A 764 -17.18 -38.00 -34.90
C ARG A 764 -17.49 -39.42 -35.33
N LEU A 765 -17.16 -39.74 -36.57
CA LEU A 765 -17.36 -41.07 -37.14
C LEU A 765 -16.17 -41.98 -36.84
N HIS A 766 -16.46 -43.22 -36.42
CA HIS A 766 -15.49 -44.30 -36.26
C HIS A 766 -15.82 -45.42 -37.26
N GLU A 767 -15.47 -45.19 -38.53
CA GLU A 767 -15.86 -46.07 -39.65
C GLU A 767 -15.38 -47.52 -39.48
N THR A 768 -14.27 -47.73 -38.78
CA THR A 768 -13.72 -49.07 -38.53
C THR A 768 -14.47 -49.87 -37.47
N SER A 769 -15.09 -49.21 -36.48
CA SER A 769 -15.86 -49.88 -35.42
C SER A 769 -17.37 -49.86 -35.67
N GLY A 770 -17.84 -49.14 -36.69
CA GLY A 770 -19.28 -48.96 -36.92
C GLY A 770 -19.95 -48.17 -35.79
N GLU A 771 -19.22 -47.24 -35.17
CA GLU A 771 -19.70 -46.38 -34.09
C GLU A 771 -19.50 -44.90 -34.43
N ALA A 772 -20.22 -44.04 -33.74
CA ALA A 772 -20.01 -42.60 -33.77
C ALA A 772 -20.07 -42.04 -32.35
N GLU A 773 -19.24 -41.05 -32.07
CA GLU A 773 -19.26 -40.32 -30.81
C GLU A 773 -20.06 -39.02 -30.99
N LEU A 774 -21.14 -38.87 -30.23
CA LEU A 774 -21.92 -37.65 -30.13
C LEU A 774 -21.49 -36.87 -28.89
N THR A 775 -21.21 -35.59 -29.07
CA THR A 775 -20.98 -34.64 -27.98
C THR A 775 -21.92 -33.45 -28.16
N LEU A 776 -22.57 -33.01 -27.09
CA LEU A 776 -23.51 -31.89 -27.06
C LEU A 776 -23.04 -30.85 -26.05
N LEU A 777 -23.08 -29.59 -26.47
CA LEU A 777 -23.04 -28.43 -25.57
C LEU A 777 -24.43 -27.80 -25.57
N ASP A 778 -25.02 -27.66 -24.40
CA ASP A 778 -26.36 -27.09 -24.28
C ASP A 778 -26.36 -25.55 -24.15
N GLU A 779 -27.55 -24.97 -23.94
CA GLU A 779 -27.75 -23.53 -23.92
C GLU A 779 -27.04 -22.79 -22.77
N ARG A 780 -26.55 -23.52 -21.75
CA ARG A 780 -25.74 -22.98 -20.65
C ARG A 780 -24.31 -23.50 -20.66
N ASN A 781 -23.92 -24.18 -21.74
CA ASN A 781 -22.60 -24.76 -21.96
C ASN A 781 -22.29 -25.93 -21.01
N ALA A 782 -23.29 -26.73 -20.64
CA ALA A 782 -23.07 -28.05 -20.04
C ALA A 782 -22.85 -29.11 -21.12
N LEU A 783 -22.00 -30.09 -20.79
CA LEU A 783 -21.51 -31.12 -21.71
C LEU A 783 -22.28 -32.42 -21.55
N TRP A 784 -22.74 -32.99 -22.66
CA TRP A 784 -23.20 -34.38 -22.71
C TRP A 784 -22.43 -35.13 -23.80
N ARG A 785 -21.96 -36.34 -23.53
CA ARG A 785 -21.20 -37.15 -24.49
C ARG A 785 -21.65 -38.61 -24.44
N ARG A 786 -21.83 -39.22 -25.61
CA ARG A 786 -22.19 -40.64 -25.73
C ARG A 786 -21.68 -41.25 -27.03
N ARG A 787 -21.28 -42.51 -26.96
CA ARG A 787 -20.94 -43.32 -28.13
C ARG A 787 -22.13 -44.17 -28.54
N LEU A 788 -22.45 -44.20 -29.83
CA LEU A 788 -23.60 -44.88 -30.40
C LEU A 788 -23.20 -45.71 -31.63
N PRO A 789 -23.91 -46.80 -31.95
CA PRO A 789 -23.70 -47.51 -33.21
C PRO A 789 -24.09 -46.61 -34.39
N PHE A 790 -23.35 -46.77 -35.49
CA PHE A 790 -23.39 -45.89 -36.65
C PHE A 790 -23.50 -46.72 -37.94
N ARG A 791 -24.51 -46.41 -38.76
CA ARG A 791 -24.69 -46.96 -40.12
C ARG A 791 -24.46 -45.89 -41.17
N ASP A 792 -25.13 -44.76 -41.02
CA ASP A 792 -25.05 -43.59 -41.86
C ASP A 792 -25.40 -42.34 -41.04
N GLU A 793 -25.01 -41.17 -41.55
CA GLU A 793 -25.15 -39.89 -40.84
C GLU A 793 -26.61 -39.54 -40.51
N GLN A 794 -27.55 -39.90 -41.40
CA GLN A 794 -28.97 -39.64 -41.18
C GLN A 794 -29.52 -40.50 -40.04
N SER A 795 -29.21 -41.79 -40.02
CA SER A 795 -29.60 -42.71 -38.95
C SER A 795 -29.06 -42.32 -37.56
N LEU A 796 -27.92 -41.63 -37.51
CA LEU A 796 -27.29 -41.13 -36.28
C LEU A 796 -27.94 -39.83 -35.80
N LEU A 797 -28.11 -38.85 -36.70
CA LEU A 797 -28.50 -37.49 -36.33
C LEU A 797 -30.02 -37.28 -36.25
N THR A 798 -30.81 -38.01 -37.04
CA THR A 798 -32.28 -37.85 -37.04
C THR A 798 -32.92 -38.14 -35.68
N PRO A 799 -32.56 -39.22 -34.94
CA PRO A 799 -33.18 -39.50 -33.63
C PRO A 799 -32.91 -38.40 -32.59
N ILE A 800 -31.67 -37.90 -32.52
CA ILE A 800 -31.32 -36.81 -31.60
C ILE A 800 -31.93 -35.48 -32.05
N HIS A 801 -32.00 -35.21 -33.36
CA HIS A 801 -32.65 -34.01 -33.89
C HIS A 801 -34.13 -33.94 -33.51
N ARG A 802 -34.88 -35.03 -33.71
CA ARG A 802 -36.30 -35.10 -33.32
C ARG A 802 -36.48 -34.88 -31.83
N PHE A 803 -35.66 -35.54 -31.00
CA PHE A 803 -35.71 -35.37 -29.56
C PHE A 803 -35.51 -33.90 -29.14
N LEU A 804 -34.47 -33.25 -29.68
CA LEU A 804 -34.19 -31.85 -29.38
C LEU A 804 -35.30 -30.92 -29.90
N GLN A 805 -35.87 -31.19 -31.08
CA GLN A 805 -37.02 -30.43 -31.60
C GLN A 805 -38.26 -30.56 -30.70
N SER A 806 -38.60 -31.77 -30.24
CA SER A 806 -39.71 -32.00 -29.31
C SER A 806 -39.51 -31.27 -27.97
N LEU A 807 -38.27 -31.26 -27.47
CA LEU A 807 -37.88 -30.51 -26.26
C LEU A 807 -38.03 -29.00 -26.47
N LEU A 808 -37.53 -28.46 -27.58
CA LEU A 808 -37.66 -27.03 -27.91
C LEU A 808 -39.12 -26.62 -28.12
N TYR A 809 -39.92 -27.47 -28.78
CA TYR A 809 -41.35 -27.24 -28.97
C TYR A 809 -42.07 -27.11 -27.62
N ARG A 810 -41.87 -28.05 -26.70
CA ARG A 810 -42.50 -28.00 -25.36
C ARG A 810 -42.01 -26.82 -24.53
N ARG A 811 -40.71 -26.54 -24.54
CA ARG A 811 -40.16 -25.35 -23.90
C ARG A 811 -40.83 -24.08 -24.41
N ASN A 812 -40.92 -23.91 -25.74
CA ASN A 812 -41.54 -22.74 -26.34
C ASN A 812 -43.05 -22.65 -26.05
N ALA A 813 -43.74 -23.80 -25.98
CA ALA A 813 -45.16 -23.85 -25.63
C ALA A 813 -45.44 -23.47 -24.16
N MET A 814 -44.47 -23.61 -23.26
CA MET A 814 -44.57 -23.25 -21.85
C MET A 814 -44.18 -21.78 -21.56
N LEU A 815 -43.63 -21.04 -22.53
CA LEU A 815 -43.25 -19.65 -22.34
C LEU A 815 -44.49 -18.73 -22.33
N PRO A 816 -44.57 -17.72 -21.44
CA PRO A 816 -45.65 -16.75 -21.45
C PRO A 816 -45.69 -15.95 -22.76
N LEU A 817 -46.88 -15.82 -23.37
CA LEU A 817 -47.06 -15.10 -24.63
C LEU A 817 -46.92 -13.57 -24.50
N ASP A 818 -47.10 -13.02 -23.29
CA ASP A 818 -47.16 -11.57 -23.02
C ASP A 818 -45.91 -11.00 -22.30
N GLY A 819 -44.79 -11.75 -22.24
CA GLY A 819 -43.59 -11.36 -21.51
C GLY A 819 -42.66 -10.39 -22.26
N ALA A 820 -42.09 -9.40 -21.57
CA ALA A 820 -41.09 -8.48 -22.12
C ALA A 820 -39.71 -9.13 -22.43
N ASP A 821 -39.47 -10.35 -21.91
CA ASP A 821 -38.31 -11.19 -22.23
C ASP A 821 -38.60 -12.07 -23.47
N ASN A 822 -38.64 -11.46 -24.65
CA ASN A 822 -38.60 -12.18 -25.93
C ASN A 822 -37.20 -12.80 -26.13
N GLN A 823 -36.86 -13.85 -25.37
CA GLN A 823 -35.65 -14.62 -25.65
C GLN A 823 -35.84 -15.33 -27.00
N PRO A 824 -34.88 -15.21 -27.93
CA PRO A 824 -34.98 -15.89 -29.21
C PRO A 824 -35.07 -17.41 -29.01
N PRO A 825 -35.80 -18.13 -29.88
CA PRO A 825 -35.83 -19.58 -29.82
C PRO A 825 -34.41 -20.13 -29.94
N LEU A 826 -34.09 -21.14 -29.13
CA LEU A 826 -32.77 -21.78 -29.20
C LEU A 826 -32.56 -22.38 -30.60
N GLU A 827 -31.40 -22.11 -31.19
CA GLU A 827 -30.98 -22.75 -32.44
C GLU A 827 -30.28 -24.08 -32.14
N ILE A 828 -30.48 -25.10 -33.01
CA ILE A 828 -29.70 -26.33 -32.98
C ILE A 828 -28.65 -26.27 -34.09
N LEU A 829 -27.37 -26.36 -33.71
CA LEU A 829 -26.24 -26.29 -34.62
C LEU A 829 -25.53 -27.64 -34.72
N TYR A 830 -25.15 -28.06 -35.93
CA TYR A 830 -24.48 -29.35 -36.16
C TYR A 830 -23.06 -29.15 -36.66
N TYR A 831 -22.13 -29.97 -36.14
CA TYR A 831 -20.71 -29.94 -36.48
C TYR A 831 -20.14 -31.34 -36.58
N GLN A 832 -19.35 -31.59 -37.63
CA GLN A 832 -18.58 -32.82 -37.78
C GLN A 832 -17.12 -32.60 -37.41
N LEU A 833 -16.54 -33.55 -36.67
CA LEU A 833 -15.09 -33.62 -36.44
C LEU A 833 -14.42 -34.33 -37.61
N LEU A 834 -13.41 -33.68 -38.21
CA LEU A 834 -12.66 -34.21 -39.35
C LEU A 834 -11.15 -34.19 -39.11
N PRO A 835 -10.39 -35.17 -39.65
CA PRO A 835 -10.87 -36.39 -40.32
C PRO A 835 -11.57 -37.37 -39.34
N ALA A 836 -12.30 -38.35 -39.90
CA ALA A 836 -12.89 -39.45 -39.13
C ALA A 836 -11.81 -40.30 -38.43
N ALA A 837 -12.19 -40.98 -37.34
CA ALA A 837 -11.29 -41.89 -36.65
C ALA A 837 -10.89 -43.08 -37.58
N PRO A 838 -9.65 -43.60 -37.49
CA PRO A 838 -8.69 -43.46 -36.40
C PRO A 838 -7.75 -42.26 -36.50
N LEU A 839 -7.85 -41.43 -37.55
CA LEU A 839 -6.99 -40.24 -37.67
C LEU A 839 -7.38 -39.19 -36.62
N ARG A 840 -6.39 -38.50 -36.05
CA ARG A 840 -6.61 -37.40 -35.07
C ARG A 840 -7.47 -36.32 -35.72
N ALA A 841 -8.58 -35.93 -35.07
CA ALA A 841 -9.40 -34.82 -35.51
C ALA A 841 -8.59 -33.51 -35.46
N GLN A 842 -8.70 -32.70 -36.51
CA GLN A 842 -7.95 -31.46 -36.67
C GLN A 842 -8.84 -30.23 -36.82
N ARG A 843 -10.10 -30.40 -37.25
CA ARG A 843 -11.03 -29.30 -37.49
C ARG A 843 -12.48 -29.70 -37.27
N LEU A 844 -13.30 -28.67 -37.07
CA LEU A 844 -14.75 -28.75 -37.05
C LEU A 844 -15.32 -28.21 -38.36
N GLU A 845 -16.23 -28.94 -38.97
CA GLU A 845 -16.98 -28.51 -40.15
C GLU A 845 -18.46 -28.35 -39.79
N ARG A 846 -19.04 -27.18 -40.06
CA ARG A 846 -20.48 -26.94 -39.83
C ARG A 846 -21.29 -27.75 -40.83
N ARG A 847 -22.30 -28.46 -40.33
CA ARG A 847 -23.22 -29.28 -41.13
C ARG A 847 -24.65 -28.70 -41.05
N PRO A 848 -25.46 -28.87 -42.11
CA PRO A 848 -26.89 -28.57 -42.04
C PRO A 848 -27.58 -29.53 -41.06
N ALA A 849 -28.75 -29.12 -40.55
CA ALA A 849 -29.59 -30.02 -39.77
C ALA A 849 -30.05 -31.22 -40.64
N PRO A 850 -30.20 -32.43 -40.05
CA PRO A 850 -30.59 -33.60 -40.82
C PRO A 850 -32.02 -33.43 -41.38
N GLU A 851 -32.20 -33.71 -42.67
CA GLU A 851 -33.52 -33.68 -43.30
C GLU A 851 -34.36 -34.85 -42.79
N ALA A 852 -35.38 -34.56 -41.97
CA ALA A 852 -36.36 -35.54 -41.57
C ALA A 852 -37.33 -35.78 -42.75
N GLN A 853 -37.04 -36.79 -43.58
CA GLN A 853 -38.02 -37.24 -44.58
C GLN A 853 -39.27 -37.74 -43.86
N VAL A 854 -40.42 -37.14 -44.17
CA VAL A 854 -41.75 -37.48 -43.61
C VAL A 854 -42.15 -38.95 -43.89
N SER A 855 -41.43 -39.65 -44.78
CA SER A 855 -41.79 -40.96 -45.32
C SER A 855 -41.21 -42.19 -44.62
N HIS A 856 -40.38 -42.04 -43.58
CA HIS A 856 -39.91 -43.20 -42.79
C HIS A 856 -40.72 -43.33 -41.50
N PRO A 857 -41.50 -44.42 -41.30
CA PRO A 857 -42.24 -44.67 -40.07
C PRO A 857 -41.24 -45.05 -38.96
N PHE A 858 -40.69 -44.04 -38.31
CA PHE A 858 -40.04 -44.18 -37.00
C PHE A 858 -41.14 -44.16 -35.94
N TYR A 859 -41.09 -45.09 -34.99
CA TYR A 859 -42.01 -45.14 -33.86
C TYR A 859 -41.77 -43.95 -32.93
N ASP A 860 -42.84 -43.24 -32.57
CA ASP A 860 -42.74 -42.19 -31.55
C ASP A 860 -42.70 -42.85 -30.18
N VAL A 861 -41.56 -42.74 -29.50
CA VAL A 861 -41.38 -43.27 -28.15
C VAL A 861 -41.27 -42.09 -27.20
N GLN A 862 -42.36 -41.80 -26.49
CA GLN A 862 -42.42 -40.76 -25.47
C GLN A 862 -42.23 -41.38 -24.09
N ALA A 863 -41.41 -40.76 -23.27
CA ALA A 863 -41.25 -41.12 -21.87
C ALA A 863 -41.80 -40.01 -20.97
N ILE A 864 -42.56 -40.36 -19.94
CA ILE A 864 -42.99 -39.46 -18.88
C ILE A 864 -42.38 -39.98 -17.59
N VAL A 865 -41.64 -39.12 -16.89
CA VAL A 865 -41.00 -39.46 -15.63
C VAL A 865 -41.59 -38.63 -14.51
N GLU A 866 -42.04 -39.30 -13.47
CA GLU A 866 -42.67 -38.69 -12.29
C GLU A 866 -41.85 -39.00 -11.02
N PRO A 867 -41.87 -38.12 -10.01
CA PRO A 867 -41.23 -38.39 -8.73
C PRO A 867 -41.96 -39.53 -7.99
N GLY A 868 -41.20 -40.50 -7.45
CA GLY A 868 -41.72 -41.55 -6.56
C GLY A 868 -41.26 -41.37 -5.11
N ASP A 869 -41.56 -42.34 -4.25
CA ASP A 869 -41.16 -42.31 -2.84
C ASP A 869 -39.62 -42.38 -2.70
N GLY A 870 -39.01 -41.34 -2.12
CA GLY A 870 -37.56 -41.27 -1.89
C GLY A 870 -36.75 -40.93 -3.14
N ARG A 871 -35.82 -41.80 -3.56
CA ARG A 871 -34.99 -41.63 -4.77
C ARG A 871 -35.52 -42.38 -6.00
N GLN A 872 -36.66 -43.06 -5.88
CA GLN A 872 -37.25 -43.80 -7.00
C GLN A 872 -38.02 -42.85 -7.91
N ARG A 873 -37.94 -43.10 -9.23
CA ARG A 873 -38.64 -42.35 -10.27
C ARG A 873 -39.61 -43.30 -10.95
N HIS A 874 -40.85 -42.87 -11.15
CA HIS A 874 -41.84 -43.64 -11.90
C HIS A 874 -41.75 -43.32 -13.38
N VAL A 875 -41.72 -44.35 -14.21
CA VAL A 875 -41.56 -44.22 -15.66
C VAL A 875 -42.80 -44.76 -16.37
N THR A 876 -43.37 -43.94 -17.25
CA THR A 876 -44.40 -44.36 -18.20
C THR A 876 -43.89 -44.12 -19.62
N LEU A 877 -43.96 -45.15 -20.46
CA LEU A 877 -43.51 -45.12 -21.84
C LEU A 877 -44.70 -45.25 -22.78
N TYR A 878 -44.82 -44.34 -23.74
CA TYR A 878 -45.77 -44.42 -24.84
C TYR A 878 -45.03 -44.80 -26.11
N CYS A 879 -45.46 -45.87 -26.77
CA CYS A 879 -45.02 -46.19 -28.13
C CYS A 879 -46.19 -45.90 -29.07
N ASN A 880 -46.08 -44.84 -29.87
CA ASN A 880 -47.15 -44.20 -30.61
C ASN A 880 -48.31 -43.80 -29.68
N HIS A 881 -49.40 -44.56 -29.67
CA HIS A 881 -50.59 -44.33 -28.85
C HIS A 881 -50.80 -45.39 -27.76
N ARG A 882 -49.87 -46.35 -27.61
CA ARG A 882 -49.97 -47.41 -26.61
C ARG A 882 -49.13 -47.07 -25.38
N GLU A 883 -49.78 -47.04 -24.23
CA GLU A 883 -49.16 -46.84 -22.92
C GLU A 883 -48.53 -48.14 -22.39
N PHE A 884 -47.38 -47.98 -21.73
CA PHE A 884 -46.73 -48.98 -20.91
C PHE A 884 -46.25 -48.29 -19.62
N SER A 885 -46.85 -48.63 -18.48
CA SER A 885 -46.53 -48.02 -17.19
C SER A 885 -45.91 -49.01 -16.22
N GLU A 886 -45.11 -48.52 -15.27
CA GLU A 886 -44.62 -49.34 -14.16
C GLU A 886 -45.74 -49.96 -13.32
N LEU A 887 -46.92 -49.34 -13.28
CA LEU A 887 -48.09 -49.86 -12.58
C LEU A 887 -48.59 -51.18 -13.19
N GLU A 888 -48.55 -51.32 -14.51
CA GLU A 888 -49.02 -52.50 -15.22
C GLU A 888 -47.94 -53.58 -15.33
N TYR A 889 -46.69 -53.18 -15.63
CA TYR A 889 -45.62 -54.13 -15.99
C TYR A 889 -44.54 -54.29 -14.91
N GLY A 890 -44.51 -53.44 -13.88
CA GLY A 890 -43.50 -53.47 -12.81
C GLY A 890 -42.07 -53.54 -13.36
N ARG A 891 -41.30 -54.55 -12.93
CA ARG A 891 -39.91 -54.75 -13.38
C ARG A 891 -39.77 -55.20 -14.84
N GLU A 892 -40.85 -55.65 -15.48
CA GLU A 892 -40.85 -56.13 -16.87
C GLU A 892 -41.18 -54.99 -17.87
N LEU A 893 -41.36 -53.75 -17.41
CA LEU A 893 -41.73 -52.60 -18.24
C LEU A 893 -40.88 -52.49 -19.52
N TYR A 894 -39.56 -52.39 -19.37
CA TYR A 894 -38.64 -52.23 -20.51
C TYR A 894 -38.68 -53.41 -21.47
N ARG A 895 -38.92 -54.63 -20.96
CA ARG A 895 -39.03 -55.85 -21.78
C ARG A 895 -40.33 -55.87 -22.59
N ALA A 896 -41.44 -55.47 -21.99
CA ALA A 896 -42.73 -55.37 -22.66
C ALA A 896 -42.70 -54.32 -23.79
N VAL A 897 -42.08 -53.17 -23.53
CA VAL A 897 -41.87 -52.13 -24.55
C VAL A 897 -40.95 -52.62 -25.67
N ALA A 898 -39.83 -53.27 -25.34
CA ALA A 898 -38.90 -53.81 -26.32
C ALA A 898 -39.56 -54.87 -27.24
N GLN A 899 -40.36 -55.79 -26.68
CA GLN A 899 -41.15 -56.75 -27.46
C GLN A 899 -42.12 -56.07 -28.43
N HIS A 900 -42.80 -55.03 -27.95
CA HIS A 900 -43.75 -54.28 -28.76
C HIS A 900 -43.06 -53.57 -29.93
N ILE A 901 -41.91 -52.94 -29.69
CA ILE A 901 -41.13 -52.25 -30.71
C ILE A 901 -40.60 -53.25 -31.75
N LEU A 902 -40.06 -54.40 -31.33
CA LEU A 902 -39.59 -55.45 -32.24
C LEU A 902 -40.70 -55.98 -33.15
N ALA A 903 -41.90 -56.20 -32.59
CA ALA A 903 -43.04 -56.72 -33.35
C ALA A 903 -43.52 -55.79 -34.46
N GLN A 904 -43.27 -54.47 -34.34
CA GLN A 904 -43.66 -53.52 -35.37
C GLN A 904 -42.58 -53.34 -36.45
N ARG A 905 -41.30 -53.62 -36.18
CA ARG A 905 -40.22 -53.44 -37.14
C ARG A 905 -40.32 -54.41 -38.32
N ALA A 906 -40.30 -53.87 -39.54
CA ALA A 906 -40.21 -54.66 -40.75
C ALA A 906 -38.95 -55.55 -40.71
N GLY A 907 -39.13 -56.87 -40.75
CA GLY A 907 -38.01 -57.83 -40.71
C GLY A 907 -37.42 -58.13 -39.32
N GLY A 908 -37.98 -57.61 -38.22
CA GLY A 908 -37.50 -57.89 -36.86
C GLY A 908 -36.11 -57.31 -36.56
N GLU A 909 -35.71 -56.24 -37.26
CA GLU A 909 -34.41 -55.62 -37.13
C GLU A 909 -34.15 -55.10 -35.70
N ARG A 910 -32.96 -55.34 -35.16
CA ARG A 910 -32.61 -55.07 -33.76
C ARG A 910 -31.76 -53.80 -33.57
N TYR A 911 -31.92 -52.80 -34.43
CA TYR A 911 -31.25 -51.49 -34.23
C TYR A 911 -31.72 -50.81 -32.92
N PRO A 912 -30.93 -49.89 -32.32
CA PRO A 912 -31.32 -49.28 -31.05
C PRO A 912 -32.69 -48.57 -31.08
N CYS A 913 -33.44 -48.69 -30.01
CA CYS A 913 -34.59 -47.86 -29.70
C CYS A 913 -34.13 -46.48 -29.24
N TYR A 914 -34.79 -45.44 -29.74
CA TYR A 914 -34.53 -44.05 -29.39
C TYR A 914 -35.80 -43.39 -28.84
N ILE A 915 -35.67 -42.67 -27.74
CA ILE A 915 -36.74 -41.87 -27.17
C ILE A 915 -36.88 -40.57 -27.98
N THR A 916 -38.04 -40.34 -28.58
CA THR A 916 -38.30 -39.15 -29.42
C THR A 916 -38.86 -37.98 -28.61
N ASP A 917 -39.39 -38.24 -27.41
CA ASP A 917 -39.86 -37.19 -26.50
C ASP A 917 -39.75 -37.61 -25.02
N LEU A 918 -39.48 -36.68 -24.11
CA LEU A 918 -39.28 -36.97 -22.68
C LEU A 918 -39.82 -35.87 -21.76
N ASP A 919 -40.85 -36.14 -20.98
CA ASP A 919 -41.39 -35.23 -19.97
C ASP A 919 -40.73 -35.44 -18.59
N LEU A 920 -40.14 -34.36 -18.07
CA LEU A 920 -39.55 -34.28 -16.73
C LEU A 920 -40.19 -33.17 -15.88
N SER A 921 -41.31 -32.59 -16.30
CA SER A 921 -41.94 -31.42 -15.67
C SER A 921 -42.28 -31.66 -14.19
N ALA A 922 -42.77 -32.84 -13.84
CA ALA A 922 -43.06 -33.23 -12.46
C ALA A 922 -41.80 -33.45 -11.61
N VAL A 923 -40.70 -33.91 -12.23
CA VAL A 923 -39.41 -34.17 -11.56
C VAL A 923 -38.63 -32.87 -11.31
N LEU A 924 -38.70 -31.93 -12.24
CA LEU A 924 -37.99 -30.65 -12.19
C LEU A 924 -38.86 -29.52 -11.62
N ALA A 925 -39.96 -29.86 -10.93
CA ALA A 925 -40.89 -28.88 -10.36
C ALA A 925 -40.17 -27.90 -9.43
N GLY A 926 -40.11 -26.62 -9.84
CA GLY A 926 -39.44 -25.54 -9.09
C GLY A 926 -37.98 -25.28 -9.49
N GLN A 927 -37.41 -26.04 -10.43
CA GLN A 927 -36.07 -25.82 -11.00
C GLN A 927 -36.16 -25.34 -12.46
N GLN A 928 -35.17 -24.57 -12.92
CA GLN A 928 -35.08 -24.20 -14.34
C GLN A 928 -34.56 -25.40 -15.13
N ALA A 929 -35.43 -26.02 -15.94
CA ALA A 929 -35.08 -27.19 -16.72
C ALA A 929 -34.04 -26.87 -17.80
N GLN A 930 -32.90 -27.58 -17.76
CA GLN A 930 -31.79 -27.46 -18.69
C GLN A 930 -31.73 -28.68 -19.62
N THR A 931 -31.34 -28.51 -20.89
CA THR A 931 -31.32 -29.61 -21.88
C THR A 931 -30.51 -30.82 -21.41
N VAL A 932 -29.40 -30.62 -20.70
CA VAL A 932 -28.56 -31.71 -20.16
C VAL A 932 -29.32 -32.66 -19.23
N HIS A 933 -30.31 -32.19 -18.44
CA HIS A 933 -31.14 -33.03 -17.57
C HIS A 933 -31.96 -34.04 -18.38
N TYR A 934 -32.51 -33.59 -19.50
CA TYR A 934 -33.28 -34.42 -20.42
C TYR A 934 -32.36 -35.43 -21.12
N LEU A 935 -31.15 -35.03 -21.52
CA LEU A 935 -30.19 -35.92 -22.19
C LEU A 935 -29.69 -37.04 -21.27
N HIS A 936 -29.39 -36.74 -19.99
CA HIS A 936 -29.01 -37.78 -19.03
C HIS A 936 -30.14 -38.76 -18.75
N SER A 937 -31.36 -38.25 -18.54
CA SER A 937 -32.53 -39.10 -18.30
C SER A 937 -32.89 -39.94 -19.53
N LYS A 938 -32.84 -39.35 -20.74
CA LYS A 938 -32.97 -40.06 -22.03
C LYS A 938 -31.94 -41.19 -22.13
N SER A 939 -30.69 -40.92 -21.79
CA SER A 939 -29.61 -41.93 -21.92
C SER A 939 -29.88 -43.14 -21.05
N GLY A 940 -30.21 -42.94 -19.77
CA GLY A 940 -30.50 -44.04 -18.86
C GLY A 940 -31.72 -44.87 -19.27
N LEU A 941 -32.79 -44.20 -19.74
CA LEU A 941 -33.98 -44.88 -20.24
C LEU A 941 -33.72 -45.66 -21.53
N GLU A 942 -32.95 -45.09 -22.46
CA GLU A 942 -32.53 -45.79 -23.68
C GLU A 942 -31.61 -46.96 -23.40
N ASP A 943 -30.69 -46.86 -22.44
CA ASP A 943 -29.83 -47.98 -22.04
C ASP A 943 -30.67 -49.13 -21.47
N ALA A 944 -31.66 -48.83 -20.62
CA ALA A 944 -32.59 -49.82 -20.09
C ALA A 944 -33.42 -50.49 -21.20
N LEU A 945 -33.99 -49.69 -22.12
CA LEU A 945 -34.76 -50.18 -23.26
C LEU A 945 -33.93 -51.05 -24.21
N ASN A 946 -32.72 -50.60 -24.55
CA ASN A 946 -31.85 -51.31 -25.49
C ASN A 946 -31.24 -52.57 -24.88
N THR A 947 -30.97 -52.58 -23.58
CA THR A 947 -30.58 -53.80 -22.86
C THR A 947 -31.72 -54.83 -22.91
N ALA A 948 -32.96 -54.40 -22.65
CA ALA A 948 -34.12 -55.28 -22.75
C ALA A 948 -34.35 -55.79 -24.18
N LEU A 949 -34.13 -54.95 -25.19
CA LEU A 949 -34.21 -55.29 -26.62
C LEU A 949 -33.22 -56.39 -27.04
N GLN A 950 -32.07 -56.47 -26.38
CA GLN A 950 -31.09 -57.54 -26.62
C GLN A 950 -31.47 -58.86 -25.93
N GLN A 951 -32.27 -58.80 -24.87
CA GLN A 951 -32.68 -59.97 -24.07
C GLN A 951 -33.99 -60.62 -24.53
N VAL A 952 -34.77 -59.90 -25.33
CA VAL A 952 -35.98 -60.37 -26.03
C VAL A 952 -35.59 -60.91 -27.40
#